data_AF-A0A151BPA8-F1
#
_entry.id   AF-A0A151BPA8-F1
#
_cell.length_a   1.000
_cell.length_b   1.000
_cell.length_c   1.000
_cell.angle_alpha   90.00
_cell.angle_beta   90.00
_cell.angle_gamma   90.00
#
_symmetry.space_group_name_H-M   'P 1'
#
loop_
_entity.id
_entity.type
_entity.pdbx_description
1 polymer ?
#
loop_
_entity_poly.entity_id
_entity_poly.type
_entity_poly.pdbx_seq_one_letter_code
_entity_poly.pdbx_strand_id
1 'polypeptide(L)'
;MYEEDEFSDQWWYRRPRLRKLFSPLLYISSWQYRLWRFLQKPPEKRRREAERRAKKIRKRTDFPAATKDDLVGREKELNKILVSAYYHIFRDPEVRKACPVPPPKVFILKGSSGSGKTFFAEICQREIFEEGLKYGMIVGYASLKPENVYTMWYGRSAQQLGSFFSEAFQKPSVILIDEFQAFGSRFSSTSEVGMEEKRVQTVFLEKIDELQKKSYRCLLLISTNEYETITETLRRRGIVGTIDLDASTNRNMLLEIAKRQCKKYGMKLNPTEIVETLEDSVRAVGNTRLTPADIVSAFNIIMNEKYRPIQESLISKLRRRKFRRERLGETVTLDDFRAAARKLKTYTYQEKTEAARRSINRIAPRERYSDVGGLHGIKEEIIKEISLSLDADLAVKAGYLPPKGFIFYGPPGTGKTLLAKAIAGENDVWFYNINGPSILQGRYGDPEKTIRDIFADARRNAPAIIFFDEIDSIAPKRGTHDPVVDRVVSQLLTEMDGFTPLTNVVVIGATNRFEILDDALLERFTRHFNFTYPKNRAEKLEILTVHLRRYRDALDKKLSPEEVLKVFEKKILSPRKIADAVDDANRLRTKELEACHKLIEAMRYGEQKTMEIEKLFKDDLNRLFENLGISRDDERLIEKLEKVEPSNYPLRIYHFEKALERTFDETIEEAQRMVQQTVRIQKPEVGKSYGLIALGERGELGGLVGVIEVVVNPRGTGKIQVIGSEAGESILASAQDAFIHINSMADWRFKDYDVYIEIVTPAKGMEKQAVASGITRPPVSGPSAGLAIAVAMLSAFLNVEVDPTVVMTGAITARGEVWPVGGLDYRGMGKIEAALSDRYARKLIIPMYNYERLRGFDTEKMLTEKGITIIPVQTFIEAAVEVLLGFSSKEELMGSLRKGLPAQAV
;
A
#
# COMPACT_ATOMS: atom_id res chain seq x y z
N MET A 1 53.90 -28.95 -8.63
CA MET A 1 53.67 -28.76 -7.18
C MET A 1 52.26 -28.28 -6.86
N TYR A 2 51.78 -27.08 -7.27
CA TYR A 2 50.46 -26.59 -6.80
C TYR A 2 49.19 -27.16 -7.47
N GLU A 3 49.29 -27.93 -8.57
CA GLU A 3 48.14 -28.66 -9.17
C GLU A 3 47.93 -30.06 -8.54
N GLU A 4 48.90 -30.54 -7.76
CA GLU A 4 48.88 -31.90 -7.20
C GLU A 4 48.02 -32.00 -5.92
N ASP A 5 47.78 -30.87 -5.24
CA ASP A 5 46.95 -30.80 -4.04
C ASP A 5 45.44 -31.00 -4.31
N GLU A 6 44.97 -30.78 -5.53
CA GLU A 6 43.54 -30.94 -5.85
C GLU A 6 43.11 -32.42 -6.00
N PHE A 7 44.08 -33.26 -6.34
CA PHE A 7 43.87 -34.71 -6.45
C PHE A 7 44.43 -35.46 -5.25
N SER A 8 45.19 -34.77 -4.37
CA SER A 8 45.87 -35.40 -3.23
C SER A 8 44.89 -36.10 -2.29
N ASP A 9 43.66 -35.62 -2.14
CA ASP A 9 42.62 -36.27 -1.31
C ASP A 9 41.94 -37.48 -1.98
N GLN A 10 42.18 -37.71 -3.26
CA GLN A 10 41.55 -38.80 -4.00
C GLN A 10 42.31 -40.12 -3.83
N TRP A 11 41.60 -41.17 -3.39
CA TRP A 11 42.20 -42.49 -3.17
C TRP A 11 42.87 -43.07 -4.43
N TRP A 12 42.29 -42.82 -5.61
CA TRP A 12 42.83 -43.27 -6.90
C TRP A 12 44.08 -42.46 -7.29
N TYR A 13 44.29 -41.26 -6.76
CA TYR A 13 45.51 -40.49 -6.99
C TYR A 13 46.66 -41.00 -6.12
N ARG A 14 46.40 -41.29 -4.83
CA ARG A 14 47.36 -41.85 -3.87
C ARG A 14 47.79 -43.30 -4.20
N ARG A 15 46.98 -44.06 -4.95
CA ARG A 15 47.24 -45.49 -5.27
C ARG A 15 47.32 -45.72 -6.80
N PRO A 16 48.50 -45.56 -7.43
CA PRO A 16 48.66 -45.63 -8.89
C PRO A 16 48.30 -46.98 -9.53
N ARG A 17 48.48 -48.09 -8.80
CA ARG A 17 48.15 -49.45 -9.27
C ARG A 17 46.64 -49.64 -9.38
N LEU A 18 45.88 -49.26 -8.35
CA LEU A 18 44.41 -49.33 -8.37
C LEU A 18 43.81 -48.34 -9.37
N ARG A 19 44.45 -47.17 -9.58
CA ARG A 19 44.06 -46.21 -10.61
C ARG A 19 44.06 -46.80 -12.02
N LYS A 20 45.06 -47.63 -12.34
CA LYS A 20 45.14 -48.31 -13.64
C LYS A 20 44.07 -49.40 -13.76
N LEU A 21 43.87 -50.19 -12.71
CA LEU A 21 42.86 -51.26 -12.68
C LEU A 21 41.44 -50.73 -12.85
N PHE A 22 41.09 -49.66 -12.13
CA PHE A 22 39.76 -49.04 -12.17
C PHE A 22 39.65 -47.91 -13.20
N SER A 23 40.65 -47.71 -14.07
CA SER A 23 40.68 -46.61 -15.06
C SER A 23 39.40 -46.51 -15.90
N PRO A 24 38.83 -47.61 -16.46
CA PRO A 24 37.60 -47.53 -17.25
C PRO A 24 36.39 -47.08 -16.42
N LEU A 25 36.24 -47.65 -15.21
CA LEU A 25 35.16 -47.31 -14.28
C LEU A 25 35.28 -45.87 -13.79
N LEU A 26 36.49 -45.44 -13.41
CA LEU A 26 36.78 -44.07 -12.98
C LEU A 26 36.55 -43.05 -14.09
N TYR A 27 36.82 -43.40 -15.35
CA TYR A 27 36.57 -42.51 -16.49
C TYR A 27 35.07 -42.26 -16.71
N ILE A 28 34.22 -43.22 -16.33
CA ILE A 28 32.76 -43.09 -16.43
C ILE A 28 32.21 -42.37 -15.19
N SER A 29 32.61 -42.78 -13.99
CA SER A 29 32.00 -42.33 -12.74
C SER A 29 32.58 -41.04 -12.16
N SER A 30 33.88 -40.76 -12.37
CA SER A 30 34.55 -39.62 -11.74
C SER A 30 34.90 -38.52 -12.74
N TRP A 31 34.33 -37.33 -12.54
CA TRP A 31 34.73 -36.13 -13.30
C TRP A 31 36.17 -35.71 -12.98
N GLN A 32 36.60 -35.81 -11.72
CA GLN A 32 37.97 -35.47 -11.28
C GLN A 32 39.02 -36.36 -11.97
N TYR A 33 38.73 -37.64 -12.17
CA TYR A 33 39.63 -38.54 -12.90
C TYR A 33 39.70 -38.20 -14.41
N ARG A 34 38.56 -37.86 -15.03
CA ARG A 34 38.53 -37.36 -16.42
C ARG A 34 39.34 -36.07 -16.57
N LEU A 35 39.21 -35.15 -15.61
CA LEU A 35 39.98 -33.91 -15.57
C LEU A 35 41.48 -34.20 -15.39
N TRP A 36 41.86 -35.05 -14.45
CA TRP A 36 43.25 -35.46 -14.22
C TRP A 36 43.88 -36.08 -15.48
N ARG A 37 43.19 -37.01 -16.15
CA ARG A 37 43.65 -37.64 -17.39
C ARG A 37 43.72 -36.63 -18.55
N PHE A 38 42.83 -35.64 -18.56
CA PHE A 38 42.86 -34.54 -19.54
C PHE A 38 44.07 -33.62 -19.31
N LEU A 39 44.39 -33.27 -18.06
CA LEU A 39 45.53 -32.43 -17.69
C LEU A 39 46.88 -33.06 -18.06
N GLN A 40 46.98 -34.40 -18.11
CA GLN A 40 48.18 -35.10 -18.58
C GLN A 40 48.46 -34.96 -20.09
N LYS A 41 47.53 -34.43 -20.88
CA LYS A 41 47.76 -34.20 -22.32
C LYS A 41 48.67 -32.97 -22.54
N PRO A 42 49.51 -32.98 -23.59
CA PRO A 42 50.29 -31.80 -24.00
C PRO A 42 49.41 -30.56 -24.14
N PRO A 43 49.87 -29.35 -23.74
CA PRO A 43 49.08 -28.13 -23.77
C PRO A 43 48.41 -27.84 -25.12
N GLU A 44 49.11 -28.11 -26.23
CA GLU A 44 48.58 -27.92 -27.59
C GLU A 44 47.38 -28.83 -27.90
N LYS A 45 47.41 -30.08 -27.45
CA LYS A 45 46.30 -31.04 -27.64
C LYS A 45 45.08 -30.63 -26.80
N ARG A 46 45.31 -30.12 -25.58
CA ARG A 46 44.23 -29.57 -24.72
C ARG A 46 43.57 -28.35 -25.36
N ARG A 47 44.37 -27.40 -25.85
CA ARG A 47 43.90 -26.22 -26.59
C ARG A 47 43.04 -26.59 -27.79
N ARG A 48 43.51 -27.53 -28.64
CA ARG A 48 42.75 -27.98 -29.83
C ARG A 48 41.42 -28.65 -29.46
N GLU A 49 41.36 -29.43 -28.39
CA GLU A 49 40.13 -30.08 -27.94
C GLU A 49 39.14 -29.08 -27.32
N ALA A 50 39.64 -28.14 -26.51
CA ALA A 50 38.84 -27.06 -25.95
C ALA A 50 38.26 -26.16 -27.06
N GLU A 51 39.08 -25.77 -28.05
CA GLU A 51 38.66 -24.93 -29.18
C GLU A 51 37.56 -25.60 -30.03
N ARG A 52 37.63 -26.91 -30.23
CA ARG A 52 36.57 -27.67 -30.94
C ARG A 52 35.23 -27.60 -30.20
N ARG A 53 35.24 -27.69 -28.88
CA ARG A 53 34.02 -27.57 -28.06
C ARG A 53 33.55 -26.12 -27.98
N ALA A 54 34.47 -25.16 -27.88
CA ALA A 54 34.18 -23.73 -27.87
C ALA A 54 33.44 -23.27 -29.13
N LYS A 55 33.78 -23.79 -30.32
CA LYS A 55 33.06 -23.50 -31.57
C LYS A 55 31.57 -23.83 -31.52
N LYS A 56 31.15 -24.84 -30.74
CA LYS A 56 29.73 -25.15 -30.54
C LYS A 56 29.08 -24.20 -29.55
N ILE A 57 29.82 -23.78 -28.52
CA ILE A 57 29.36 -22.87 -27.47
C ILE A 57 29.15 -21.45 -28.01
N ARG A 58 30.12 -20.91 -28.78
CA ARG A 58 30.04 -19.58 -29.41
C ARG A 58 28.84 -19.39 -30.36
N LYS A 59 28.25 -20.50 -30.86
CA LYS A 59 27.09 -20.47 -31.76
C LYS A 59 25.74 -20.49 -31.03
N ARG A 60 25.74 -20.69 -29.71
CA ARG A 60 24.50 -20.69 -28.95
C ARG A 60 23.97 -19.26 -28.80
N THR A 61 22.66 -19.12 -28.71
CA THR A 61 21.98 -17.82 -28.60
C THR A 61 22.21 -17.13 -27.26
N ASP A 62 22.50 -17.90 -26.22
CA ASP A 62 22.75 -17.45 -24.84
C ASP A 62 24.22 -17.06 -24.59
N PHE A 63 25.12 -17.26 -25.56
CA PHE A 63 26.52 -16.90 -25.40
C PHE A 63 26.71 -15.38 -25.52
N PRO A 64 27.45 -14.73 -24.61
CA PRO A 64 27.66 -13.28 -24.64
C PRO A 64 28.17 -12.77 -25.99
N ALA A 65 27.42 -11.85 -26.62
CA ALA A 65 27.73 -11.35 -27.96
C ALA A 65 28.83 -10.27 -27.97
N ALA A 66 28.90 -9.48 -26.90
CA ALA A 66 29.83 -8.37 -26.75
C ALA A 66 31.27 -8.85 -26.49
N THR A 67 32.23 -8.17 -27.09
CA THR A 67 33.67 -8.46 -26.99
C THR A 67 34.41 -7.41 -26.17
N LYS A 68 35.65 -7.69 -25.79
CA LYS A 68 36.53 -6.71 -25.15
C LYS A 68 36.70 -5.44 -25.99
N ASP A 69 36.74 -5.57 -27.31
CA ASP A 69 36.82 -4.42 -28.21
C ASP A 69 35.58 -3.53 -28.12
N ASP A 70 34.43 -4.05 -27.65
CA ASP A 70 33.20 -3.27 -27.41
C ASP A 70 33.22 -2.50 -26.08
N LEU A 71 34.19 -2.77 -25.21
CA LEU A 71 34.35 -2.06 -23.95
C LEU A 71 35.12 -0.76 -24.16
N VAL A 72 34.53 0.35 -23.73
CA VAL A 72 35.12 1.68 -23.85
C VAL A 72 35.41 2.23 -22.46
N GLY A 73 36.65 2.64 -22.19
CA GLY A 73 37.02 3.40 -20.99
C GLY A 73 36.99 2.64 -19.65
N ARG A 74 36.68 1.33 -19.65
CA ARG A 74 36.55 0.48 -18.43
C ARG A 74 37.56 -0.66 -18.36
N GLU A 75 38.70 -0.48 -19.01
CA GLU A 75 39.76 -1.49 -19.11
C GLU A 75 40.38 -1.81 -17.75
N LYS A 76 40.48 -0.80 -16.86
CA LYS A 76 41.01 -0.98 -15.51
C LYS A 76 40.13 -1.89 -14.67
N GLU A 77 38.82 -1.70 -14.73
CA GLU A 77 37.80 -2.50 -14.05
C GLU A 77 37.79 -3.93 -14.58
N LEU A 78 37.85 -4.10 -15.90
CA LEU A 78 37.97 -5.42 -16.54
C LEU A 78 39.23 -6.14 -16.06
N ASN A 79 40.37 -5.45 -16.04
CA ASN A 79 41.63 -6.03 -15.58
C ASN A 79 41.58 -6.48 -14.12
N LYS A 80 40.88 -5.76 -13.23
CA LYS A 80 40.68 -6.21 -11.83
C LYS A 80 39.96 -7.56 -11.76
N ILE A 81 38.90 -7.74 -12.55
CA ILE A 81 38.16 -9.01 -12.63
C ILE A 81 39.03 -10.11 -13.25
N LEU A 82 39.77 -9.80 -14.30
CA LEU A 82 40.68 -10.74 -14.96
C LEU A 82 41.77 -11.24 -13.99
N VAL A 83 42.39 -10.37 -13.20
CA VAL A 83 43.38 -10.77 -12.18
C VAL A 83 42.77 -11.80 -11.21
N SER A 84 41.53 -11.60 -10.76
CA SER A 84 40.82 -12.60 -9.95
C SER A 84 40.57 -13.91 -10.72
N ALA A 85 40.24 -13.85 -12.01
CA ALA A 85 40.07 -15.04 -12.84
C ALA A 85 41.41 -15.80 -13.02
N TYR A 86 42.51 -15.10 -13.28
CA TYR A 86 43.85 -15.69 -13.35
C TYR A 86 44.25 -16.35 -12.03
N TYR A 87 43.93 -15.73 -10.90
CA TYR A 87 44.26 -16.28 -9.59
C TYR A 87 43.39 -17.49 -9.17
N HIS A 88 42.07 -17.40 -9.35
CA HIS A 88 41.10 -18.39 -8.82
C HIS A 88 40.68 -19.46 -9.83
N ILE A 89 40.39 -19.06 -11.08
CA ILE A 89 39.88 -19.96 -12.12
C ILE A 89 41.05 -20.64 -12.84
N PHE A 90 41.96 -19.84 -13.42
CA PHE A 90 43.10 -20.36 -14.18
C PHE A 90 44.23 -20.86 -13.29
N ARG A 91 44.35 -20.29 -12.09
CA ARG A 91 45.39 -20.57 -11.09
C ARG A 91 46.79 -20.38 -11.66
N ASP A 92 46.98 -19.28 -12.39
CA ASP A 92 48.24 -18.97 -13.04
C ASP A 92 49.39 -18.85 -12.01
N PRO A 93 50.51 -19.58 -12.19
CA PRO A 93 51.62 -19.57 -11.23
C PRO A 93 52.28 -18.20 -11.05
N GLU A 94 52.38 -17.39 -12.10
CA GLU A 94 53.02 -16.07 -12.04
C GLU A 94 52.14 -15.10 -11.26
N VAL A 95 50.84 -15.08 -11.56
CA VAL A 95 49.87 -14.22 -10.86
C VAL A 95 49.73 -14.60 -9.38
N ARG A 96 49.74 -15.89 -9.05
CA ARG A 96 49.70 -16.35 -7.64
C ARG A 96 50.96 -16.01 -6.84
N LYS A 97 52.12 -15.99 -7.50
CA LYS A 97 53.37 -15.54 -6.87
C LYS A 97 53.39 -14.03 -6.68
N ALA A 98 52.88 -13.29 -7.67
CA ALA A 98 52.81 -11.83 -7.63
C ALA A 98 51.75 -11.30 -6.63
N CYS A 99 50.68 -12.06 -6.37
CA CYS A 99 49.63 -11.72 -5.42
C CYS A 99 49.65 -12.63 -4.19
N PRO A 100 50.44 -12.31 -3.13
CA PRO A 100 50.49 -13.12 -1.91
C PRO A 100 49.17 -13.16 -1.15
N VAL A 101 48.34 -12.12 -1.29
CA VAL A 101 46.96 -12.09 -0.78
C VAL A 101 46.00 -12.41 -1.93
N PRO A 102 45.07 -13.37 -1.75
CA PRO A 102 44.13 -13.72 -2.81
C PRO A 102 43.20 -12.53 -3.14
N PRO A 103 43.04 -12.16 -4.42
CA PRO A 103 42.08 -11.14 -4.83
C PRO A 103 40.63 -11.62 -4.59
N PRO A 104 39.63 -10.73 -4.61
CA PRO A 104 38.24 -11.10 -4.32
C PRO A 104 37.65 -12.08 -5.35
N LYS A 105 36.85 -13.05 -4.88
CA LYS A 105 36.09 -14.00 -5.73
C LYS A 105 34.69 -13.49 -6.12
N VAL A 106 34.17 -12.54 -5.35
CA VAL A 106 32.83 -11.98 -5.52
C VAL A 106 32.98 -10.50 -5.84
N PHE A 107 32.36 -10.07 -6.92
CA PHE A 107 32.34 -8.67 -7.34
C PHE A 107 30.92 -8.13 -7.37
N ILE A 108 30.71 -6.96 -6.77
CA ILE A 108 29.46 -6.20 -6.89
C ILE A 108 29.67 -5.06 -7.89
N LEU A 109 28.92 -5.10 -8.98
CA LEU A 109 28.81 -4.06 -9.99
C LEU A 109 27.68 -3.11 -9.57
N LYS A 110 28.04 -1.93 -9.08
CA LYS A 110 27.09 -0.89 -8.69
C LYS A 110 27.03 0.23 -9.73
N GLY A 111 25.85 0.81 -9.91
CA GLY A 111 25.63 1.98 -10.75
C GLY A 111 24.16 2.18 -11.07
N SER A 112 23.81 3.36 -11.56
CA SER A 112 22.48 3.78 -12.00
C SER A 112 21.94 2.92 -13.15
N SER A 113 20.62 2.94 -13.37
CA SER A 113 20.03 2.31 -14.56
C SER A 113 20.69 2.90 -15.81
N GLY A 114 21.00 2.06 -16.80
CA GLY A 114 21.67 2.50 -18.03
C GLY A 114 23.20 2.70 -17.96
N SER A 115 23.83 2.50 -16.81
CA SER A 115 25.30 2.52 -16.67
C SER A 115 26.02 1.36 -17.40
N GLY A 116 25.29 0.34 -17.89
CA GLY A 116 25.86 -0.78 -18.65
C GLY A 116 26.45 -1.91 -17.80
N LYS A 117 25.85 -2.20 -16.64
CA LYS A 117 26.27 -3.29 -15.73
C LYS A 117 26.20 -4.67 -16.37
N THR A 118 25.04 -5.06 -16.89
CA THR A 118 24.84 -6.35 -17.57
C THR A 118 25.79 -6.51 -18.75
N PHE A 119 25.91 -5.47 -19.57
CA PHE A 119 26.84 -5.44 -20.71
C PHE A 119 28.31 -5.64 -20.28
N PHE A 120 28.74 -4.96 -19.20
CA PHE A 120 30.09 -5.14 -18.67
C PHE A 120 30.33 -6.56 -18.15
N ALA A 121 29.34 -7.14 -17.45
CA ALA A 121 29.45 -8.50 -16.93
C ALA A 121 29.51 -9.56 -18.04
N GLU A 122 28.72 -9.39 -19.11
CA GLU A 122 28.74 -10.24 -20.30
C GLU A 122 30.12 -10.22 -21.00
N ILE A 123 30.74 -9.05 -21.13
CA ILE A 123 32.11 -8.91 -21.65
C ILE A 123 33.10 -9.66 -20.76
N CYS A 124 32.96 -9.54 -19.43
CA CYS A 124 33.82 -10.27 -18.49
C CYS A 124 33.67 -11.79 -18.65
N GLN A 125 32.45 -12.30 -18.76
CA GLN A 125 32.19 -13.73 -18.99
C GLN A 125 32.83 -14.21 -20.29
N ARG A 126 32.70 -13.44 -21.38
CA ARG A 126 33.28 -13.78 -22.67
C ARG A 126 34.80 -13.76 -22.63
N GLU A 127 35.41 -12.72 -22.08
CA GLU A 127 36.87 -12.58 -22.03
C GLU A 127 37.49 -13.70 -21.20
N ILE A 128 36.92 -14.02 -20.04
CA ILE A 128 37.38 -15.14 -19.20
C ILE A 128 37.19 -16.48 -19.93
N PHE A 129 36.10 -16.64 -20.68
CA PHE A 129 35.90 -17.83 -21.51
C PHE A 129 37.02 -17.97 -22.55
N GLU A 130 37.32 -16.91 -23.30
CA GLU A 130 38.35 -16.90 -24.35
C GLU A 130 39.77 -17.08 -23.78
N GLU A 131 40.10 -16.43 -22.67
CA GLU A 131 41.37 -16.62 -21.96
C GLU A 131 41.52 -18.05 -21.44
N GLY A 132 40.44 -18.66 -20.92
CA GLY A 132 40.44 -20.05 -20.48
C GLY A 132 40.84 -21.04 -21.57
N LEU A 133 40.46 -20.77 -22.83
CA LEU A 133 40.84 -21.62 -23.97
C LEU A 133 42.35 -21.63 -24.21
N LYS A 134 43.07 -20.54 -23.89
CA LYS A 134 44.53 -20.49 -23.95
C LYS A 134 45.19 -21.40 -22.92
N TYR A 135 44.53 -21.70 -21.82
CA TYR A 135 44.95 -22.72 -20.84
C TYR A 135 44.42 -24.12 -21.18
N GLY A 136 43.71 -24.27 -22.30
CA GLY A 136 43.06 -25.52 -22.69
C GLY A 136 41.89 -25.89 -21.78
N MET A 137 41.29 -24.90 -21.10
CA MET A 137 40.17 -25.07 -20.19
C MET A 137 38.92 -24.42 -20.77
N ILE A 138 37.76 -25.04 -20.52
CA ILE A 138 36.46 -24.44 -20.87
C ILE A 138 35.88 -23.89 -19.58
N VAL A 139 35.76 -22.57 -19.52
CA VAL A 139 35.06 -21.90 -18.43
C VAL A 139 33.57 -21.88 -18.75
N GLY A 140 32.72 -22.31 -17.82
CA GLY A 140 31.27 -22.16 -17.93
C GLY A 140 30.87 -20.72 -17.71
N TYR A 141 29.82 -20.27 -18.38
CA TYR A 141 29.11 -19.04 -18.06
C TYR A 141 27.72 -19.43 -17.55
N ALA A 142 27.26 -18.77 -16.51
CA ALA A 142 25.93 -18.96 -15.95
C ALA A 142 25.34 -17.60 -15.62
N SER A 143 24.08 -17.37 -15.99
CA SER A 143 23.36 -16.15 -15.65
C SER A 143 22.12 -16.52 -14.86
N LEU A 144 21.91 -15.83 -13.75
CA LEU A 144 20.76 -15.99 -12.88
C LEU A 144 19.97 -14.68 -12.88
N LYS A 145 18.69 -14.77 -13.21
CA LYS A 145 17.72 -13.67 -13.12
C LYS A 145 16.69 -13.98 -12.03
N PRO A 146 16.07 -12.97 -11.40
CA PRO A 146 15.05 -13.15 -10.36
C PRO A 146 13.90 -14.08 -10.79
N GLU A 147 13.43 -13.91 -12.03
CA GLU A 147 12.36 -14.70 -12.64
C GLU A 147 12.66 -16.21 -12.70
N ASN A 148 13.94 -16.60 -12.72
CA ASN A 148 14.35 -18.00 -12.80
C ASN A 148 14.36 -18.70 -11.44
N VAL A 149 14.22 -17.96 -10.33
CA VAL A 149 14.36 -18.46 -8.96
C VAL A 149 13.02 -18.47 -8.24
N TYR A 150 12.20 -17.43 -8.42
CA TYR A 150 10.94 -17.32 -7.70
C TYR A 150 9.86 -18.17 -8.36
N THR A 151 9.17 -18.99 -7.56
CA THR A 151 8.04 -19.81 -8.01
C THR A 151 6.87 -19.69 -7.05
N MET A 152 5.66 -20.04 -7.53
CA MET A 152 4.45 -20.08 -6.70
C MET A 152 4.45 -21.20 -5.64
N TRP A 153 5.45 -22.11 -5.68
CA TRP A 153 5.50 -23.28 -4.80
C TRP A 153 6.47 -23.05 -3.65
N TYR A 154 5.96 -23.12 -2.43
CA TYR A 154 6.73 -22.92 -1.20
C TYR A 154 7.94 -23.88 -1.10
N GLY A 155 9.09 -23.38 -0.66
CA GLY A 155 10.36 -24.12 -0.54
C GLY A 155 11.11 -24.41 -1.86
N ARG A 156 10.44 -24.31 -3.01
CA ARG A 156 11.04 -24.65 -4.31
C ARG A 156 12.03 -23.59 -4.78
N SER A 157 11.82 -22.33 -4.43
CA SER A 157 12.67 -21.20 -4.84
C SER A 157 14.07 -21.32 -4.21
N ALA A 158 14.15 -21.65 -2.92
CA ALA A 158 15.41 -21.88 -2.22
C ALA A 158 16.16 -23.12 -2.78
N GLN A 159 15.44 -24.20 -3.10
CA GLN A 159 16.03 -25.40 -3.69
C GLN A 159 16.59 -25.16 -5.10
N GLN A 160 15.88 -24.39 -5.93
CA GLN A 160 16.36 -24.02 -7.27
C GLN A 160 17.64 -23.21 -7.19
N LEU A 161 17.71 -22.21 -6.29
CA LEU A 161 18.91 -21.42 -6.07
C LEU A 161 20.09 -22.29 -5.61
N GLY A 162 19.86 -23.17 -4.62
CA GLY A 162 20.89 -24.08 -4.13
C GLY A 162 21.40 -25.05 -5.21
N SER A 163 20.50 -25.55 -6.06
CA SER A 163 20.84 -26.44 -7.18
C SER A 163 21.67 -25.73 -8.24
N PHE A 164 21.30 -24.49 -8.59
CA PHE A 164 22.04 -23.65 -9.54
C PHE A 164 23.50 -23.45 -9.11
N PHE A 165 23.74 -23.04 -7.86
CA PHE A 165 25.11 -22.87 -7.37
C PHE A 165 25.87 -24.18 -7.29
N SER A 166 25.21 -25.25 -6.88
CA SER A 166 25.85 -26.57 -6.78
C SER A 166 26.29 -27.10 -8.14
N GLU A 167 25.52 -26.85 -9.21
CA GLU A 167 25.94 -27.17 -10.57
C GLU A 167 27.07 -26.25 -11.05
N ALA A 168 26.96 -24.95 -10.78
CA ALA A 168 27.96 -23.97 -11.21
C ALA A 168 29.33 -24.17 -10.55
N PHE A 169 29.37 -24.58 -9.28
CA PHE A 169 30.60 -24.83 -8.52
C PHE A 169 31.37 -26.08 -8.95
N GLN A 170 30.72 -27.03 -9.63
CA GLN A 170 31.36 -28.28 -10.08
C GLN A 170 32.35 -28.08 -11.24
N LYS A 171 32.25 -26.97 -11.97
CA LYS A 171 33.06 -26.69 -13.15
C LYS A 171 33.70 -25.30 -13.01
N PRO A 172 34.85 -25.04 -13.65
CA PRO A 172 35.37 -23.68 -13.73
C PRO A 172 34.31 -22.77 -14.35
N SER A 173 33.84 -21.73 -13.66
CA SER A 173 32.68 -20.96 -14.13
C SER A 173 32.69 -19.50 -13.69
N VAL A 174 32.03 -18.64 -14.47
CA VAL A 174 31.73 -17.25 -14.12
C VAL A 174 30.22 -17.10 -14.02
N ILE A 175 29.74 -16.83 -12.82
CA ILE A 175 28.34 -16.69 -12.48
C ILE A 175 27.99 -15.19 -12.50
N LEU A 176 26.96 -14.82 -13.25
CA LEU A 176 26.36 -13.49 -13.25
C LEU A 176 25.00 -13.55 -12.57
N ILE A 177 24.77 -12.65 -11.63
CA ILE A 177 23.45 -12.38 -11.06
C ILE A 177 23.06 -10.98 -11.48
N ASP A 178 22.01 -10.91 -12.30
CA ASP A 178 21.44 -9.65 -12.75
C ASP A 178 20.32 -9.20 -11.80
N GLU A 179 20.16 -7.89 -11.67
CA GLU A 179 19.11 -7.26 -10.86
C GLU A 179 19.03 -7.78 -9.41
N PHE A 180 20.17 -7.82 -8.72
CA PHE A 180 20.26 -8.39 -7.38
C PHE A 180 19.31 -7.73 -6.35
N GLN A 181 18.91 -6.47 -6.57
CA GLN A 181 17.93 -5.80 -5.71
C GLN A 181 16.61 -6.58 -5.55
N ALA A 182 16.19 -7.35 -6.56
CA ALA A 182 14.99 -8.17 -6.48
C ALA A 182 15.16 -9.38 -5.52
N PHE A 183 16.39 -9.83 -5.29
CA PHE A 183 16.71 -10.86 -4.30
C PHE A 183 16.99 -10.27 -2.91
N GLY A 184 17.44 -9.01 -2.85
CA GLY A 184 18.10 -8.40 -1.69
C GLY A 184 17.28 -7.36 -0.93
N SER A 185 16.04 -7.04 -1.34
CA SER A 185 15.18 -6.12 -0.59
C SER A 185 14.82 -6.66 0.80
N ARG A 186 14.62 -5.77 1.77
CA ARG A 186 14.22 -6.13 3.14
C ARG A 186 12.73 -6.46 3.16
N PHE A 187 12.39 -7.74 3.16
CA PHE A 187 11.00 -8.20 3.16
C PHE A 187 10.46 -8.35 4.60
N SER A 188 9.17 -8.04 4.79
CA SER A 188 8.50 -8.22 6.08
C SER A 188 8.27 -9.71 6.36
N SER A 189 8.63 -10.15 7.57
CA SER A 189 8.72 -11.57 7.94
C SER A 189 7.39 -12.25 8.28
N THR A 190 6.24 -11.63 7.97
CA THR A 190 4.92 -12.08 8.44
C THR A 190 4.06 -12.73 7.34
N SER A 191 4.42 -12.63 6.07
CA SER A 191 3.74 -13.33 4.97
C SER A 191 4.47 -14.61 4.56
N GLU A 192 3.75 -15.61 4.02
CA GLU A 192 4.35 -16.82 3.46
C GLU A 192 5.39 -16.50 2.37
N VAL A 193 5.13 -15.43 1.60
CA VAL A 193 6.04 -14.87 0.59
C VAL A 193 7.32 -14.33 1.24
N GLY A 194 7.19 -13.53 2.31
CA GLY A 194 8.34 -12.99 3.03
C GLY A 194 9.18 -14.05 3.75
N MET A 195 8.56 -15.13 4.24
CA MET A 195 9.28 -16.29 4.79
C MET A 195 10.09 -17.03 3.71
N GLU A 196 9.54 -17.19 2.51
CA GLU A 196 10.24 -17.84 1.39
C GLU A 196 11.39 -16.98 0.87
N GLU A 197 11.20 -15.66 0.75
CA GLU A 197 12.26 -14.73 0.35
C GLU A 197 13.41 -14.70 1.35
N LYS A 198 13.12 -14.73 2.66
CA LYS A 198 14.16 -14.82 3.70
C LYS A 198 14.96 -16.12 3.59
N ARG A 199 14.31 -17.24 3.22
CA ARG A 199 15.01 -18.52 2.96
C ARG A 199 15.90 -18.45 1.73
N VAL A 200 15.43 -17.89 0.63
CA VAL A 200 16.23 -17.66 -0.58
C VAL A 200 17.47 -16.83 -0.25
N GLN A 201 17.31 -15.74 0.51
CA GLN A 201 18.43 -14.91 0.98
C GLN A 201 19.41 -15.68 1.88
N THR A 202 18.89 -16.54 2.76
CA THR A 202 19.73 -17.35 3.67
C THR A 202 20.59 -18.34 2.88
N VAL A 203 19.97 -19.10 1.97
CA VAL A 203 20.67 -20.03 1.07
C VAL A 203 21.69 -19.29 0.20
N PHE A 204 21.35 -18.10 -0.29
CA PHE A 204 22.26 -17.27 -1.07
C PHE A 204 23.53 -16.91 -0.28
N LEU A 205 23.37 -16.42 0.95
CA LEU A 205 24.48 -16.05 1.83
C LEU A 205 25.35 -17.27 2.18
N GLU A 206 24.73 -18.41 2.46
CA GLU A 206 25.44 -19.68 2.68
C GLU A 206 26.28 -20.08 1.46
N LYS A 207 25.75 -19.94 0.25
CA LYS A 207 26.50 -20.26 -0.99
C LYS A 207 27.63 -19.29 -1.27
N ILE A 208 27.50 -18.01 -0.92
CA ILE A 208 28.61 -17.06 -0.99
C ILE A 208 29.71 -17.45 0.00
N ASP A 209 29.36 -17.79 1.24
CA ASP A 209 30.34 -18.25 2.24
C ASP A 209 31.03 -19.54 1.79
N GLU A 210 30.27 -20.45 1.20
CA GLU A 210 30.80 -21.69 0.62
C GLU A 210 31.82 -21.40 -0.50
N LEU A 211 31.51 -20.47 -1.40
CA LEU A 211 32.38 -20.05 -2.50
C LEU A 211 33.69 -19.41 -2.01
N GLN A 212 33.62 -18.63 -0.93
CA GLN A 212 34.79 -17.97 -0.34
C GLN A 212 35.69 -18.96 0.40
N LYS A 213 35.12 -19.84 1.23
CA LYS A 213 35.87 -20.80 2.06
C LYS A 213 36.47 -21.95 1.26
N LYS A 214 35.73 -22.49 0.28
CA LYS A 214 36.21 -23.63 -0.53
C LYS A 214 37.04 -23.18 -1.72
N SER A 215 37.90 -24.07 -2.22
CA SER A 215 38.81 -23.81 -3.35
C SER A 215 38.16 -23.93 -4.73
N TYR A 216 36.86 -23.59 -4.86
CA TYR A 216 36.15 -23.62 -6.15
C TYR A 216 36.77 -22.66 -7.16
N ARG A 217 36.85 -23.10 -8.42
CA ARG A 217 37.35 -22.34 -9.57
C ARG A 217 36.24 -21.47 -10.16
N CYS A 218 35.59 -20.67 -9.31
CA CYS A 218 34.39 -19.92 -9.69
C CYS A 218 34.52 -18.45 -9.30
N LEU A 219 33.98 -17.59 -10.16
CA LEU A 219 33.86 -16.16 -9.91
C LEU A 219 32.39 -15.75 -9.94
N LEU A 220 31.98 -14.89 -9.01
CA LEU A 220 30.61 -14.40 -8.92
C LEU A 220 30.56 -12.89 -9.18
N LEU A 221 29.79 -12.49 -10.19
CA LEU A 221 29.49 -11.10 -10.55
C LEU A 221 28.05 -10.80 -10.16
N ILE A 222 27.82 -9.82 -9.31
CA ILE A 222 26.50 -9.40 -8.83
C ILE A 222 26.27 -7.98 -9.34
N SER A 223 25.21 -7.74 -10.10
CA SER A 223 24.86 -6.39 -10.54
C SER A 223 23.64 -5.86 -9.79
N THR A 224 23.70 -4.58 -9.42
CA THR A 224 22.64 -3.92 -8.63
C THR A 224 22.56 -2.44 -8.93
N ASN A 225 21.33 -1.92 -8.98
CA ASN A 225 21.05 -0.48 -9.03
C ASN A 225 20.99 0.15 -7.64
N GLU A 226 20.72 -0.66 -6.61
CA GLU A 226 20.46 -0.22 -5.24
C GLU A 226 21.52 -0.82 -4.31
N TYR A 227 22.78 -0.42 -4.49
CA TYR A 227 23.87 -0.91 -3.64
C TYR A 227 23.63 -0.63 -2.15
N GLU A 228 23.00 0.51 -1.85
CA GLU A 228 22.73 0.94 -0.47
C GLU A 228 21.61 0.16 0.22
N THR A 229 20.78 -0.60 -0.50
CA THR A 229 19.71 -1.41 0.09
C THR A 229 20.15 -2.84 0.39
N ILE A 230 21.25 -3.29 -0.23
CA ILE A 230 21.85 -4.61 0.02
C ILE A 230 22.20 -4.75 1.51
N THR A 231 21.82 -5.88 2.10
CA THR A 231 22.05 -6.19 3.51
C THR A 231 23.49 -5.91 3.94
N GLU A 232 23.63 -5.30 5.11
CA GLU A 232 24.92 -4.88 5.65
C GLU A 232 25.89 -6.06 5.83
N THR A 233 25.36 -7.28 5.95
CA THR A 233 26.10 -8.54 5.97
C THR A 233 26.90 -8.82 4.70
N LEU A 234 26.40 -8.46 3.51
CA LEU A 234 27.17 -8.59 2.27
C LEU A 234 28.25 -7.50 2.14
N ARG A 235 27.99 -6.31 2.69
CA ARG A 235 28.92 -5.16 2.67
C ARG A 235 30.06 -5.28 3.69
N ARG A 236 29.78 -5.75 4.91
CA ARG A 236 30.77 -5.90 6.01
C ARG A 236 31.72 -7.08 5.86
N ARG A 237 31.44 -8.05 4.98
CA ARG A 237 32.23 -9.29 4.84
C ARG A 237 33.61 -9.14 4.17
N GLY A 238 34.13 -7.93 3.98
CA GLY A 238 35.56 -7.61 3.75
C GLY A 238 36.27 -8.20 2.51
N ILE A 239 35.65 -9.13 1.77
CA ILE A 239 36.26 -9.92 0.68
C ILE A 239 35.52 -9.73 -0.66
N VAL A 240 34.57 -8.79 -0.71
CA VAL A 240 33.79 -8.48 -1.91
C VAL A 240 34.41 -7.27 -2.62
N GLY A 241 34.83 -7.47 -3.87
CA GLY A 241 35.30 -6.37 -4.71
C GLY A 241 34.13 -5.52 -5.20
N THR A 242 34.18 -4.21 -5.00
CA THR A 242 33.14 -3.29 -5.51
C THR A 242 33.65 -2.57 -6.75
N ILE A 243 32.82 -2.52 -7.79
CA ILE A 243 33.10 -1.81 -9.04
C ILE A 243 31.97 -0.81 -9.27
N ASP A 244 32.34 0.47 -9.25
CA ASP A 244 31.42 1.57 -9.49
C ASP A 244 31.42 1.97 -10.97
N LEU A 245 30.35 1.63 -11.67
CA LEU A 245 30.20 1.93 -13.09
C LEU A 245 29.69 3.36 -13.34
N ASP A 246 29.13 4.03 -12.34
CA ASP A 246 28.74 5.44 -12.45
C ASP A 246 29.96 6.34 -12.29
N ALA A 247 30.79 6.09 -11.28
CA ALA A 247 32.01 6.87 -11.02
C ALA A 247 33.04 6.77 -12.16
N SER A 248 33.01 5.67 -12.93
CA SER A 248 33.87 5.48 -14.12
C SER A 248 33.29 6.09 -15.40
N THR A 249 32.08 6.66 -15.37
CA THR A 249 31.46 7.26 -16.56
C THR A 249 31.98 8.68 -16.78
N ASN A 250 32.89 8.85 -17.74
CA ASN A 250 33.48 10.13 -18.12
C ASN A 250 32.93 10.65 -19.46
N ARG A 251 32.96 11.97 -19.67
CA ARG A 251 32.54 12.60 -20.95
C ARG A 251 33.28 12.00 -22.16
N ASN A 252 34.58 11.73 -22.03
CA ASN A 252 35.38 11.08 -23.07
C ASN A 252 34.88 9.67 -23.44
N MET A 253 34.38 8.92 -22.45
CA MET A 253 33.79 7.60 -22.69
C MET A 253 32.49 7.72 -23.50
N LEU A 254 31.63 8.68 -23.16
CA LEU A 254 30.39 8.95 -23.89
C LEU A 254 30.65 9.36 -25.35
N LEU A 255 31.66 10.21 -25.58
CA LEU A 255 32.10 10.60 -26.92
C LEU A 255 32.59 9.41 -27.75
N GLU A 256 33.39 8.53 -27.14
CA GLU A 256 33.93 7.36 -27.85
C GLU A 256 32.83 6.32 -28.15
N ILE A 257 31.81 6.19 -27.28
CA ILE A 257 30.59 5.41 -27.54
C ILE A 257 29.82 6.01 -28.73
N ALA A 258 29.57 7.33 -28.73
CA ALA A 258 28.85 8.00 -29.80
C ALA A 258 29.58 7.86 -31.15
N LYS A 259 30.91 8.01 -31.15
CA LYS A 259 31.77 7.80 -32.32
C LYS A 259 31.67 6.36 -32.86
N ARG A 260 31.65 5.37 -31.97
CA ARG A 260 31.44 3.97 -32.37
C ARG A 260 30.07 3.74 -33.00
N GLN A 261 29.01 4.31 -32.43
CA GLN A 261 27.66 4.21 -32.99
C GLN A 261 27.55 4.91 -34.36
N CYS A 262 28.19 6.06 -34.52
CA CYS A 262 28.29 6.74 -35.82
C CYS A 262 28.95 5.84 -36.87
N LYS A 263 30.07 5.19 -36.52
CA LYS A 263 30.76 4.25 -37.41
C LYS A 263 29.90 3.01 -37.73
N LYS A 264 29.16 2.48 -36.74
CA LYS A 264 28.27 1.33 -36.89
C LYS A 264 27.14 1.60 -37.88
N TYR A 265 26.51 2.77 -37.79
CA TYR A 265 25.37 3.15 -38.63
C TYR A 265 25.77 3.93 -39.90
N GLY A 266 27.04 4.30 -40.05
CA GLY A 266 27.54 5.07 -41.20
C GLY A 266 27.12 6.54 -41.18
N MET A 267 26.99 7.14 -40.00
CA MET A 267 26.62 8.55 -39.83
C MET A 267 27.84 9.46 -40.00
N LYS A 268 27.66 10.64 -40.61
CA LYS A 268 28.71 11.66 -40.86
C LYS A 268 28.71 12.82 -39.84
N LEU A 269 27.82 12.78 -38.85
CA LEU A 269 27.69 13.80 -37.81
C LEU A 269 28.87 13.77 -36.83
N ASN A 270 29.21 14.94 -36.28
CA ASN A 270 30.25 15.07 -35.27
C ASN A 270 29.80 14.46 -33.93
N PRO A 271 30.52 13.46 -33.37
CA PRO A 271 30.14 12.83 -32.11
C PRO A 271 30.03 13.80 -30.93
N THR A 272 30.82 14.89 -30.94
CA THR A 272 30.79 15.91 -29.89
C THR A 272 29.47 16.66 -29.87
N GLU A 273 29.01 17.10 -31.04
CA GLU A 273 27.74 17.81 -31.21
C GLU A 273 26.53 16.92 -30.85
N ILE A 274 26.60 15.63 -31.13
CA ILE A 274 25.56 14.67 -30.74
C ILE A 274 25.45 14.57 -29.22
N VAL A 275 26.59 14.40 -28.53
CA VAL A 275 26.60 14.28 -27.06
C VAL A 275 26.15 15.59 -26.41
N GLU A 276 26.59 16.75 -26.91
CA GLU A 276 26.14 18.06 -26.43
C GLU A 276 24.64 18.25 -26.65
N THR A 277 24.11 17.91 -27.83
CA THR A 277 22.68 18.00 -28.13
C THR A 277 21.85 17.11 -27.20
N LEU A 278 22.32 15.91 -26.90
CA LEU A 278 21.68 14.99 -25.96
C LEU A 278 21.78 15.51 -24.52
N GLU A 279 22.94 16.02 -24.09
CA GLU A 279 23.13 16.61 -22.77
C GLU A 279 22.21 17.82 -22.57
N ASP A 280 22.15 18.74 -23.52
CA ASP A 280 21.30 19.94 -23.46
C ASP A 280 19.82 19.58 -23.43
N SER A 281 19.41 18.61 -24.26
CA SER A 281 18.03 18.13 -24.30
C SER A 281 17.62 17.40 -23.01
N VAL A 282 18.55 16.69 -22.37
CA VAL A 282 18.31 16.02 -21.09
C VAL A 282 18.31 17.04 -19.94
N ARG A 283 19.25 18.00 -19.92
CA ARG A 283 19.33 19.09 -18.91
C ARG A 283 18.09 19.97 -18.90
N ALA A 284 17.56 20.32 -20.07
CA ALA A 284 16.33 21.12 -20.19
C ALA A 284 15.08 20.44 -19.60
N VAL A 285 15.15 19.13 -19.36
CA VAL A 285 14.01 18.29 -18.96
C VAL A 285 14.18 17.73 -17.53
N GLY A 286 15.33 17.93 -16.90
CA GLY A 286 15.63 17.60 -15.50
C GLY A 286 17.12 17.31 -15.25
N ASN A 287 17.52 17.21 -13.97
CA ASN A 287 18.90 16.90 -13.56
C ASN A 287 19.25 15.40 -13.65
N THR A 288 19.14 14.78 -14.83
CA THR A 288 19.67 13.44 -15.07
C THR A 288 20.97 13.52 -15.86
N ARG A 289 22.03 12.90 -15.35
CA ARG A 289 23.29 12.72 -16.10
C ARG A 289 23.04 11.76 -17.26
N LEU A 290 23.55 12.09 -18.44
CA LEU A 290 23.46 11.22 -19.63
C LEU A 290 24.22 9.91 -19.38
N THR A 291 23.56 8.77 -19.60
CA THR A 291 24.19 7.45 -19.43
C THR A 291 24.64 6.85 -20.77
N PRO A 292 25.58 5.88 -20.76
CA PRO A 292 25.94 5.10 -21.95
C PRO A 292 24.74 4.48 -22.68
N ALA A 293 23.77 3.95 -21.94
CA ALA A 293 22.58 3.35 -22.52
C ALA A 293 21.66 4.37 -23.19
N ASP A 294 21.55 5.58 -22.65
CA ASP A 294 20.75 6.66 -23.25
C ASP A 294 21.28 7.02 -24.63
N ILE A 295 22.60 7.10 -24.79
CA ILE A 295 23.24 7.34 -26.09
C ILE A 295 22.86 6.22 -27.05
N VAL A 296 23.14 4.96 -26.70
CA VAL A 296 22.84 3.81 -27.58
C VAL A 296 21.36 3.76 -27.95
N SER A 297 20.47 4.07 -26.99
CA SER A 297 19.03 4.08 -27.18
C SER A 297 18.58 5.21 -28.11
N ALA A 298 19.15 6.41 -27.99
CA ALA A 298 18.90 7.51 -28.92
C ALA A 298 19.21 7.10 -30.37
N PHE A 299 20.39 6.51 -30.60
CA PHE A 299 20.76 6.01 -31.93
C PHE A 299 19.78 4.93 -32.43
N ASN A 300 19.36 3.99 -31.57
CA ASN A 300 18.43 2.94 -31.97
C ASN A 300 17.02 3.48 -32.29
N ILE A 301 16.51 4.43 -31.52
CA ILE A 301 15.22 5.10 -31.76
C ILE A 301 15.23 5.77 -33.13
N ILE A 302 16.26 6.57 -33.41
CA ILE A 302 16.41 7.28 -34.69
C ILE A 302 16.47 6.28 -35.85
N MET A 303 17.32 5.25 -35.72
CA MET A 303 17.45 4.26 -36.80
C MET A 303 16.15 3.50 -37.02
N ASN A 304 15.44 3.09 -35.97
CA ASN A 304 14.14 2.43 -36.11
C ASN A 304 13.12 3.33 -36.81
N GLU A 305 13.09 4.63 -36.51
CA GLU A 305 12.21 5.59 -37.20
C GLU A 305 12.56 5.75 -38.67
N LYS A 306 13.85 5.78 -39.03
CA LYS A 306 14.30 5.86 -40.43
C LYS A 306 14.07 4.54 -41.19
N TYR A 307 14.13 3.39 -40.51
CA TYR A 307 13.87 2.07 -41.11
C TYR A 307 12.37 1.75 -41.23
N ARG A 308 11.51 2.36 -40.42
CA ARG A 308 10.06 2.06 -40.37
C ARG A 308 9.34 2.18 -41.72
N PRO A 309 9.52 3.25 -42.52
CA PRO A 309 8.89 3.35 -43.84
C PRO A 309 9.33 2.23 -44.78
N ILE A 310 10.59 1.82 -44.68
CA ILE A 310 11.15 0.72 -45.47
C ILE A 310 10.57 -0.61 -45.03
N GLN A 311 10.45 -0.87 -43.71
CA GLN A 311 9.81 -2.07 -43.16
C GLN A 311 8.34 -2.19 -43.57
N GLU A 312 7.59 -1.09 -43.51
CA GLU A 312 6.18 -1.01 -43.94
C GLU A 312 6.06 -1.24 -45.45
N SER A 313 6.99 -0.70 -46.25
CA SER A 313 7.06 -0.95 -47.70
C SER A 313 7.58 -2.34 -48.08
N LEU A 314 8.31 -3.02 -47.19
CA LEU A 314 8.84 -4.37 -47.39
C LEU A 314 7.74 -5.43 -47.28
N ILE A 315 6.78 -5.23 -46.38
CA ILE A 315 5.59 -6.10 -46.25
C ILE A 315 4.82 -6.15 -47.57
N SER A 316 4.74 -5.03 -48.31
CA SER A 316 4.09 -4.98 -49.63
C SER A 316 4.96 -5.50 -50.80
N LYS A 317 6.29 -5.56 -50.64
CA LYS A 317 7.25 -5.87 -51.72
C LYS A 317 8.01 -7.21 -51.60
N LEU A 318 7.73 -8.03 -50.58
CA LEU A 318 8.38 -9.32 -50.31
C LEU A 318 8.28 -10.37 -51.45
N ARG A 319 7.59 -10.09 -52.55
CA ARG A 319 7.54 -10.95 -53.76
C ARG A 319 8.72 -10.79 -54.73
N ARG A 320 9.62 -9.80 -54.62
CA ARG A 320 10.76 -9.66 -55.56
C ARG A 320 12.11 -9.57 -54.85
N ARG A 321 13.03 -10.45 -55.28
CA ARG A 321 14.39 -10.62 -54.74
C ARG A 321 15.32 -9.44 -55.06
N LYS A 322 16.29 -9.26 -54.14
CA LYS A 322 17.40 -8.28 -54.06
C LYS A 322 17.00 -6.85 -53.68
N PHE A 323 16.86 -6.64 -52.37
CA PHE A 323 16.83 -5.31 -51.77
C PHE A 323 18.26 -4.73 -51.73
N ARG A 324 18.43 -3.51 -52.24
CA ARG A 324 19.69 -2.74 -52.13
C ARG A 324 19.74 -2.16 -50.71
N ARG A 325 20.82 -2.37 -49.95
CA ARG A 325 21.00 -1.72 -48.64
C ARG A 325 21.15 -0.21 -48.86
N GLU A 326 20.12 0.57 -48.60
CA GLU A 326 20.21 2.04 -48.55
C GLU A 326 21.01 2.47 -47.32
N ARG A 327 21.90 3.46 -47.48
CA ARG A 327 22.73 4.01 -46.40
C ARG A 327 21.96 5.11 -45.65
N LEU A 328 20.98 4.70 -44.86
CA LEU A 328 20.09 5.63 -44.14
C LEU A 328 20.80 6.42 -43.04
N GLY A 329 21.94 5.94 -42.55
CA GLY A 329 22.75 6.68 -41.56
C GLY A 329 23.23 8.04 -42.06
N GLU A 330 23.32 8.24 -43.38
CA GLU A 330 23.70 9.54 -43.97
C GLU A 330 22.54 10.56 -43.97
N THR A 331 21.31 10.14 -43.65
CA THR A 331 20.09 10.99 -43.66
C THR A 331 19.67 11.50 -42.27
N VAL A 332 20.46 11.18 -41.23
CA VAL A 332 20.18 11.54 -39.85
C VAL A 332 20.68 12.96 -39.56
N THR A 333 19.85 13.77 -38.90
CA THR A 333 20.19 15.15 -38.50
C THR A 333 20.28 15.30 -36.98
N LEU A 334 20.84 16.42 -36.50
CA LEU A 334 20.86 16.75 -35.06
C LEU A 334 19.45 16.94 -34.48
N ASP A 335 18.48 17.38 -35.28
CA ASP A 335 17.09 17.49 -34.83
C ASP A 335 16.44 16.13 -34.56
N ASP A 336 16.86 15.07 -35.27
CA ASP A 336 16.44 13.69 -34.96
C ASP A 336 16.93 13.29 -33.56
N PHE A 337 18.13 13.72 -33.15
CA PHE A 337 18.64 13.49 -31.78
C PHE A 337 17.87 14.28 -30.72
N ARG A 338 17.46 15.52 -31.01
CA ARG A 338 16.57 16.29 -30.12
C ARG A 338 15.22 15.62 -29.95
N ALA A 339 14.64 15.09 -31.04
CA ALA A 339 13.39 14.35 -31.01
C ALA A 339 13.52 13.03 -30.24
N ALA A 340 14.61 12.29 -30.45
CA ALA A 340 14.90 11.05 -29.72
C ALA A 340 15.12 11.30 -28.22
N ALA A 341 15.80 12.38 -27.84
CA ALA A 341 15.98 12.77 -26.44
C ALA A 341 14.64 13.02 -25.73
N ARG A 342 13.66 13.65 -26.41
CA ARG A 342 12.30 13.82 -25.88
C ARG A 342 11.59 12.48 -25.66
N LYS A 343 11.86 11.46 -26.49
CA LYS A 343 11.27 10.11 -26.37
C LYS A 343 11.94 9.27 -25.28
N LEU A 344 13.25 9.44 -25.04
CA LEU A 344 13.95 8.80 -23.92
C LEU A 344 13.30 9.13 -22.57
N LYS A 345 12.75 10.34 -22.41
CA LYS A 345 11.97 10.76 -21.24
C LYS A 345 10.78 9.83 -20.93
N THR A 346 10.14 9.26 -21.94
CA THR A 346 8.97 8.40 -21.71
C THR A 346 9.40 7.07 -21.09
N TYR A 347 10.53 6.50 -21.50
CA TYR A 347 11.01 5.20 -21.04
C TYR A 347 11.69 5.26 -19.66
N THR A 348 12.62 6.18 -19.42
CA THR A 348 13.37 6.25 -18.13
C THR A 348 12.48 6.71 -16.96
N TYR A 349 11.43 7.48 -17.27
CA TYR A 349 10.44 7.95 -16.29
C TYR A 349 9.22 7.03 -16.16
N GLN A 350 9.15 5.96 -16.97
CA GLN A 350 8.23 4.82 -16.76
C GLN A 350 8.82 3.82 -15.74
N GLU A 351 10.15 3.65 -15.68
CA GLU A 351 10.81 2.79 -14.67
C GLU A 351 10.78 3.38 -13.25
N LYS A 352 10.84 4.71 -13.10
CA LYS A 352 10.43 5.37 -11.85
C LYS A 352 8.91 5.36 -11.77
N THR A 353 8.40 4.19 -11.43
CA THR A 353 7.03 3.84 -11.06
C THR A 353 5.99 4.88 -11.48
N GLU A 354 5.17 4.52 -12.49
CA GLU A 354 3.82 5.09 -12.66
C GLU A 354 3.06 5.16 -11.32
N ALA A 355 3.42 4.30 -10.36
CA ALA A 355 2.97 4.32 -8.97
C ALA A 355 3.34 5.62 -8.19
N ALA A 356 4.57 6.13 -8.31
CA ALA A 356 4.99 7.40 -7.67
C ALA A 356 4.35 8.62 -8.35
N ARG A 357 4.13 8.55 -9.67
CA ARG A 357 3.41 9.60 -10.42
C ARG A 357 1.91 9.64 -10.13
N ARG A 358 1.29 8.50 -9.79
CA ARG A 358 -0.14 8.42 -9.46
C ARG A 358 -0.46 8.71 -7.99
N SER A 359 0.50 8.55 -7.07
CA SER A 359 0.34 8.90 -5.65
C SER A 359 0.51 10.40 -5.36
N ILE A 360 1.21 11.13 -6.22
CA ILE A 360 1.45 12.56 -6.08
C ILE A 360 0.33 13.34 -6.80
N ASN A 361 -0.71 13.71 -6.06
CA ASN A 361 -1.62 14.77 -6.49
C ASN A 361 -0.90 16.12 -6.36
N ARG A 362 -0.03 16.43 -7.31
CA ARG A 362 0.53 17.77 -7.49
C ARG A 362 -0.58 18.66 -8.03
N ILE A 363 -1.07 19.55 -7.18
CA ILE A 363 -2.15 20.47 -7.51
C ILE A 363 -1.57 21.88 -7.57
N ALA A 364 -2.01 22.68 -8.53
CA ALA A 364 -1.89 24.14 -8.48
C ALA A 364 -3.17 24.66 -7.79
N PRO A 365 -3.13 24.98 -6.48
CA PRO A 365 -4.32 25.39 -5.74
C PRO A 365 -4.88 26.71 -6.30
N ARG A 366 -6.21 26.75 -6.44
CA ARG A 366 -6.93 27.92 -6.93
C ARG A 366 -7.45 28.79 -5.78
N GLU A 367 -7.49 28.22 -4.59
CA GLU A 367 -7.95 28.85 -3.37
C GLU A 367 -7.03 30.03 -2.99
N ARG A 368 -7.64 31.09 -2.44
CA ARG A 368 -6.97 32.33 -2.00
C ARG A 368 -7.34 32.65 -0.56
N TYR A 369 -6.67 33.63 0.06
CA TYR A 369 -7.00 34.03 1.43
C TYR A 369 -8.44 34.54 1.61
N SER A 370 -9.04 35.07 0.54
CA SER A 370 -10.44 35.50 0.51
C SER A 370 -11.45 34.35 0.59
N ASP A 371 -11.01 33.11 0.32
CA ASP A 371 -11.88 31.94 0.31
C ASP A 371 -11.95 31.24 1.69
N VAL A 372 -11.22 31.76 2.68
CA VAL A 372 -11.18 31.24 4.04
C VAL A 372 -11.76 32.27 5.01
N GLY A 373 -12.97 32.04 5.53
CA GLY A 373 -13.58 32.88 6.56
C GLY A 373 -13.25 32.42 7.98
N GLY A 374 -13.23 33.34 8.95
CA GLY A 374 -12.99 33.03 10.36
C GLY A 374 -11.53 32.71 10.71
N LEU A 375 -11.33 31.96 11.81
CA LEU A 375 -10.02 31.64 12.40
C LEU A 375 -9.24 32.91 12.82
N HIS A 376 -9.93 33.85 13.46
CA HIS A 376 -9.35 35.13 13.86
C HIS A 376 -8.13 34.91 14.79
N GLY A 377 -7.08 35.68 14.57
CA GLY A 377 -5.79 35.54 15.28
C GLY A 377 -4.90 34.43 14.71
N ILE A 378 -5.39 33.17 14.70
CA ILE A 378 -4.57 32.01 14.29
C ILE A 378 -4.27 32.03 12.78
N LYS A 379 -5.23 32.45 11.94
CA LYS A 379 -5.03 32.52 10.47
C LYS A 379 -3.84 33.41 10.09
N GLU A 380 -3.72 34.58 10.70
CA GLU A 380 -2.65 35.53 10.42
C GLU A 380 -1.28 35.02 10.88
N GLU A 381 -1.23 34.36 12.03
CA GLU A 381 -0.02 33.74 12.56
C GLU A 381 0.48 32.62 11.64
N ILE A 382 -0.42 31.71 11.24
CA ILE A 382 -0.12 30.62 10.31
C ILE A 382 0.40 31.17 8.99
N ILE A 383 -0.27 32.19 8.42
CA ILE A 383 0.13 32.79 7.14
C ILE A 383 1.53 33.38 7.24
N LYS A 384 1.82 34.16 8.29
CA LYS A 384 3.13 34.79 8.49
C LYS A 384 4.24 33.75 8.60
N GLU A 385 4.05 32.72 9.44
CA GLU A 385 5.08 31.70 9.66
C GLU A 385 5.34 30.86 8.41
N ILE A 386 4.30 30.37 7.74
CA ILE A 386 4.48 29.52 6.57
C ILE A 386 5.05 30.32 5.40
N SER A 387 4.62 31.57 5.20
CA SER A 387 5.17 32.41 4.12
C SER A 387 6.65 32.73 4.35
N LEU A 388 7.04 32.98 5.60
CA LEU A 388 8.46 33.17 5.95
C LEU A 388 9.29 31.90 5.72
N SER A 389 8.73 30.72 5.98
CA SER A 389 9.41 29.44 5.73
C SER A 389 9.53 29.07 4.25
N LEU A 390 8.69 29.64 3.39
CA LEU A 390 8.76 29.46 1.93
C LEU A 390 9.82 30.34 1.26
N ASP A 391 10.17 31.48 1.87
CA ASP A 391 11.20 32.43 1.40
C ASP A 391 12.45 32.38 2.30
N ALA A 392 13.30 31.37 2.08
CA ALA A 392 14.50 31.18 2.90
C ALA A 392 15.54 32.30 2.74
N ASP A 393 15.53 33.07 1.65
CA ASP A 393 16.50 34.15 1.43
C ASP A 393 16.26 35.32 2.40
N LEU A 394 15.00 35.63 2.70
CA LEU A 394 14.63 36.59 3.74
C LEU A 394 15.02 36.08 5.14
N ALA A 395 14.79 34.80 5.42
CA ALA A 395 15.10 34.21 6.72
C ALA A 395 16.61 34.16 7.01
N VAL A 396 17.42 33.79 6.01
CA VAL A 396 18.89 33.76 6.11
C VAL A 396 19.47 35.17 6.30
N LYS A 397 18.96 36.18 5.58
CA LYS A 397 19.37 37.58 5.78
C LYS A 397 19.01 38.11 7.17
N ALA A 398 17.95 37.59 7.77
CA ALA A 398 17.51 37.94 9.13
C ALA A 398 18.23 37.14 10.24
N GLY A 399 19.10 36.18 9.91
CA GLY A 399 19.75 35.31 10.90
C GLY A 399 18.78 34.37 11.63
N TYR A 400 17.61 34.12 11.05
CA TYR A 400 16.53 33.32 11.63
C TYR A 400 16.43 31.98 10.88
N LEU A 401 16.36 30.86 11.62
CA LEU A 401 16.13 29.54 11.04
C LEU A 401 14.63 29.25 11.04
N PRO A 402 13.93 29.28 9.89
CA PRO A 402 12.49 29.17 9.87
C PRO A 402 12.03 27.73 10.14
N PRO A 403 10.91 27.53 10.86
CA PRO A 403 10.36 26.21 11.13
C PRO A 403 9.86 25.58 9.82
N LYS A 404 10.19 24.30 9.61
CA LYS A 404 9.85 23.59 8.35
C LYS A 404 8.66 22.65 8.48
N GLY A 405 8.30 22.28 9.72
CA GLY A 405 7.20 21.39 10.01
C GLY A 405 6.12 22.10 10.83
N PHE A 406 4.88 22.06 10.34
CA PHE A 406 3.68 22.54 11.03
C PHE A 406 2.67 21.41 11.26
N ILE A 407 2.03 21.35 12.42
CA ILE A 407 0.85 20.48 12.65
C ILE A 407 -0.41 21.32 12.73
N PHE A 408 -1.41 20.98 11.93
CA PHE A 408 -2.78 21.49 12.03
C PHE A 408 -3.64 20.44 12.72
N TYR A 409 -4.13 20.73 13.92
CA TYR A 409 -4.96 19.78 14.66
C TYR A 409 -6.29 20.40 15.08
N GLY A 410 -7.30 19.56 15.33
CA GLY A 410 -8.61 20.00 15.81
C GLY A 410 -9.76 19.25 15.12
N PRO A 411 -11.03 19.56 15.41
CA PRO A 411 -12.17 18.83 14.87
C PRO A 411 -12.24 18.83 13.34
N PRO A 412 -12.90 17.84 12.71
CA PRO A 412 -13.07 17.77 11.27
C PRO A 412 -13.95 18.91 10.76
N GLY A 413 -13.69 19.34 9.52
CA GLY A 413 -14.51 20.39 8.88
C GLY A 413 -14.25 21.82 9.37
N THR A 414 -13.15 22.06 10.07
CA THR A 414 -12.69 23.39 10.54
C THR A 414 -11.80 24.13 9.54
N GLY A 415 -11.55 23.57 8.35
CA GLY A 415 -10.82 24.26 7.28
C GLY A 415 -9.30 24.05 7.23
N LYS A 416 -8.75 23.06 7.95
CA LYS A 416 -7.30 22.71 7.95
C LYS A 416 -6.70 22.60 6.53
N THR A 417 -7.30 21.74 5.70
CA THR A 417 -6.86 21.53 4.30
C THR A 417 -7.13 22.74 3.41
N LEU A 418 -8.22 23.48 3.67
CA LEU A 418 -8.58 24.66 2.88
C LEU A 418 -7.59 25.82 3.11
N LEU A 419 -7.19 26.06 4.36
CA LEU A 419 -6.20 27.10 4.69
C LEU A 419 -4.83 26.78 4.09
N ALA A 420 -4.38 25.52 4.17
CA ALA A 420 -3.12 25.09 3.56
C ALA A 420 -3.11 25.32 2.03
N LYS A 421 -4.20 25.00 1.34
CA LYS A 421 -4.37 25.26 -0.10
C LYS A 421 -4.38 26.76 -0.41
N ALA A 422 -5.07 27.57 0.39
CA ALA A 422 -5.11 29.02 0.22
C ALA A 422 -3.72 29.65 0.36
N ILE A 423 -2.91 29.20 1.33
CA ILE A 423 -1.52 29.64 1.48
C ILE A 423 -0.68 29.26 0.27
N ALA A 424 -0.80 28.03 -0.21
CA ALA A 424 -0.09 27.61 -1.40
C ALA A 424 -0.51 28.41 -2.66
N GLY A 425 -1.81 28.71 -2.78
CA GLY A 425 -2.37 29.43 -3.93
C GLY A 425 -2.00 30.91 -3.94
N GLU A 426 -1.90 31.56 -2.77
CA GLU A 426 -1.47 32.96 -2.68
C GLU A 426 0.02 33.13 -2.97
N ASN A 427 0.85 32.18 -2.52
CA ASN A 427 2.30 32.21 -2.72
C ASN A 427 2.75 31.59 -4.06
N ASP A 428 1.82 31.11 -4.89
CA ASP A 428 2.07 30.42 -6.17
C ASP A 428 3.10 29.27 -6.05
N VAL A 429 2.99 28.48 -4.98
CA VAL A 429 3.89 27.36 -4.68
C VAL A 429 3.25 26.01 -4.97
N TRP A 430 4.07 25.00 -5.25
CA TRP A 430 3.58 23.66 -5.54
C TRP A 430 2.94 23.01 -4.31
N PHE A 431 1.71 22.49 -4.45
CA PHE A 431 1.00 21.83 -3.37
C PHE A 431 0.92 20.31 -3.59
N TYR A 432 1.49 19.56 -2.66
CA TYR A 432 1.47 18.10 -2.62
C TYR A 432 0.46 17.65 -1.58
N ASN A 433 -0.72 17.19 -2.02
CA ASN A 433 -1.76 16.69 -1.10
C ASN A 433 -1.67 15.17 -0.96
N ILE A 434 -1.33 14.69 0.22
CA ILE A 434 -1.09 13.27 0.50
C ILE A 434 -2.04 12.83 1.61
N ASN A 435 -2.83 11.80 1.34
CA ASN A 435 -3.71 11.22 2.35
C ASN A 435 -2.97 10.11 3.10
N GLY A 436 -2.84 10.19 4.43
CA GLY A 436 -2.07 9.26 5.25
C GLY A 436 -2.41 7.78 5.01
N PRO A 437 -3.68 7.35 5.06
CA PRO A 437 -4.05 5.95 4.82
C PRO A 437 -3.67 5.44 3.43
N SER A 438 -3.61 6.32 2.43
CA SER A 438 -3.23 5.94 1.06
C SER A 438 -1.77 5.53 0.94
N ILE A 439 -0.91 5.97 1.87
CA ILE A 439 0.50 5.57 1.94
C ILE A 439 0.61 4.12 2.44
N LEU A 440 -0.23 3.72 3.42
CA LEU A 440 -0.19 2.39 4.03
C LEU A 440 -0.83 1.28 3.19
N GLN A 441 -1.88 1.60 2.44
CA GLN A 441 -2.68 0.60 1.69
C GLN A 441 -1.96 -0.03 0.48
N GLY A 442 -0.65 0.18 0.31
CA GLY A 442 0.19 -0.59 -0.61
C GLY A 442 -0.16 -0.46 -2.10
N ARG A 443 -1.08 0.42 -2.50
CA ARG A 443 -1.46 0.64 -3.92
C ARG A 443 -0.28 1.10 -4.80
N TYR A 444 0.85 1.47 -4.20
CA TYR A 444 2.00 2.07 -4.87
C TYR A 444 3.35 1.36 -4.61
N GLY A 445 3.34 0.19 -3.97
CA GLY A 445 4.56 -0.50 -3.53
C GLY A 445 4.88 -0.22 -2.07
N ASP A 446 6.17 -0.12 -1.73
CA ASP A 446 6.65 0.09 -0.35
C ASP A 446 6.28 1.52 0.16
N PRO A 447 5.55 1.63 1.29
CA PRO A 447 5.21 2.90 1.94
C PRO A 447 6.42 3.82 2.19
N GLU A 448 7.57 3.24 2.57
CA GLU A 448 8.80 4.00 2.85
C GLU A 448 9.37 4.67 1.59
N LYS A 449 9.40 3.91 0.48
CA LYS A 449 9.86 4.40 -0.82
C LYS A 449 8.96 5.53 -1.32
N THR A 450 7.65 5.40 -1.12
CA THR A 450 6.68 6.41 -1.53
C THR A 450 6.93 7.75 -0.83
N ILE A 451 7.18 7.75 0.49
CA ILE A 451 7.55 8.96 1.22
C ILE A 451 8.84 9.58 0.68
N ARG A 452 9.87 8.77 0.46
CA ARG A 452 11.16 9.25 -0.08
C ARG A 452 10.99 9.90 -1.46
N ASP A 453 10.20 9.29 -2.34
CA ASP A 453 9.94 9.80 -3.68
C ASP A 453 9.14 11.12 -3.65
N ILE A 454 8.17 11.25 -2.75
CA ILE A 454 7.41 12.49 -2.52
C ILE A 454 8.34 13.62 -2.11
N PHE A 455 9.16 13.42 -1.07
CA PHE A 455 10.08 14.45 -0.60
C PHE A 455 11.15 14.80 -1.64
N ALA A 456 11.65 13.80 -2.39
CA ALA A 456 12.59 14.04 -3.49
C ALA A 456 11.94 14.81 -4.65
N ASP A 457 10.65 14.61 -4.94
CA ASP A 457 9.94 15.41 -5.94
C ASP A 457 9.66 16.84 -5.45
N ALA A 458 9.22 17.01 -4.20
CA ALA A 458 8.98 18.33 -3.61
C ALA A 458 10.26 19.18 -3.59
N ARG A 459 11.41 18.60 -3.19
CA ARG A 459 12.72 19.30 -3.25
C ARG A 459 13.09 19.75 -4.67
N ARG A 460 12.78 18.94 -5.69
CA ARG A 460 13.06 19.27 -7.10
C ARG A 460 12.18 20.39 -7.63
N ASN A 461 11.00 20.58 -7.05
CA ASN A 461 10.04 21.59 -7.46
C ASN A 461 9.89 22.72 -6.43
N ALA A 462 10.84 22.88 -5.50
CA ALA A 462 10.78 23.95 -4.51
C ALA A 462 10.72 25.33 -5.22
N PRO A 463 9.93 26.31 -4.74
CA PRO A 463 9.18 26.30 -3.47
C PRO A 463 7.94 25.40 -3.48
N ALA A 464 7.74 24.62 -2.42
CA ALA A 464 6.66 23.63 -2.33
C ALA A 464 6.13 23.42 -0.90
N ILE A 465 4.85 23.08 -0.80
CA ILE A 465 4.18 22.63 0.44
C ILE A 465 3.80 21.16 0.30
N ILE A 466 4.26 20.34 1.25
CA ILE A 466 3.83 18.96 1.43
C ILE A 466 2.77 18.92 2.52
N PHE A 467 1.53 18.58 2.16
CA PHE A 467 0.41 18.47 3.08
C PHE A 467 0.01 17.01 3.28
N PHE A 468 0.22 16.50 4.49
CA PHE A 468 -0.24 15.19 4.93
C PHE A 468 -1.59 15.33 5.62
N ASP A 469 -2.67 14.91 4.98
CA ASP A 469 -3.98 14.76 5.62
C ASP A 469 -4.04 13.44 6.40
N GLU A 470 -4.71 13.42 7.54
CA GLU A 470 -4.78 12.25 8.44
C GLU A 470 -3.38 11.69 8.77
N ILE A 471 -2.44 12.57 9.13
CA ILE A 471 -1.04 12.18 9.44
C ILE A 471 -0.97 11.17 10.60
N ASP A 472 -1.98 11.15 11.48
CA ASP A 472 -2.12 10.20 12.58
C ASP A 472 -2.27 8.75 12.12
N SER A 473 -2.71 8.51 10.88
CA SER A 473 -2.75 7.16 10.31
C SER A 473 -1.35 6.60 10.02
N ILE A 474 -0.40 7.45 9.63
CA ILE A 474 0.98 7.08 9.27
C ILE A 474 1.99 7.34 10.38
N ALA A 475 1.56 8.04 11.44
CA ALA A 475 2.40 8.48 12.54
C ALA A 475 1.79 8.34 13.95
N PRO A 476 1.18 7.18 14.31
CA PRO A 476 0.75 6.93 15.68
C PRO A 476 1.96 6.70 16.61
N LYS A 477 1.73 6.80 17.93
CA LYS A 477 2.72 6.45 18.96
C LYS A 477 3.28 5.04 18.77
N ARG A 478 4.60 4.93 18.89
CA ARG A 478 5.33 3.66 18.75
C ARG A 478 5.00 2.68 19.87
N GLY A 479 5.02 1.38 19.55
CA GLY A 479 5.01 0.30 20.55
C GLY A 479 3.77 -0.60 20.57
N THR A 480 2.73 -0.30 19.78
CA THR A 480 1.48 -1.09 19.76
C THR A 480 0.91 -1.37 18.35
N HIS A 481 1.61 -0.98 17.29
CA HIS A 481 1.09 -1.01 15.91
C HIS A 481 1.99 -1.76 14.92
N ASP A 482 1.48 -1.96 13.71
CA ASP A 482 2.13 -2.67 12.60
C ASP A 482 3.58 -2.16 12.36
N PRO A 483 4.61 -3.04 12.31
CA PRO A 483 5.99 -2.67 11.99
C PRO A 483 6.16 -1.89 10.68
N VAL A 484 5.20 -1.93 9.76
CA VAL A 484 5.17 -1.07 8.57
C VAL A 484 5.04 0.40 8.95
N VAL A 485 4.18 0.73 9.91
CA VAL A 485 3.91 2.09 10.35
C VAL A 485 5.12 2.70 11.06
N ASP A 486 5.78 1.94 11.94
CA ASP A 486 7.00 2.40 12.62
C ASP A 486 8.14 2.76 11.64
N ARG A 487 8.23 2.05 10.51
CA ARG A 487 9.23 2.33 9.46
C ARG A 487 8.86 3.54 8.62
N VAL A 488 7.57 3.73 8.33
CA VAL A 488 7.02 4.93 7.70
C VAL A 488 7.32 6.18 8.55
N VAL A 489 7.09 6.11 9.86
CA VAL A 489 7.46 7.16 10.83
C VAL A 489 8.96 7.45 10.79
N SER A 490 9.79 6.41 10.82
CA SER A 490 11.24 6.54 10.79
C SER A 490 11.72 7.20 9.48
N GLN A 491 11.09 6.87 8.34
CA GLN A 491 11.41 7.49 7.06
C GLN A 491 10.96 8.96 7.03
N LEU A 492 9.78 9.32 7.55
CA LEU A 492 9.33 10.72 7.66
C LEU A 492 10.32 11.56 8.47
N LEU A 493 10.74 11.06 9.64
CA LEU A 493 11.77 11.72 10.46
C LEU A 493 13.07 11.90 9.70
N THR A 494 13.50 10.87 8.97
CA THR A 494 14.72 10.93 8.16
C THR A 494 14.61 11.96 7.04
N GLU A 495 13.46 12.11 6.39
CA GLU A 495 13.28 13.13 5.34
C GLU A 495 13.19 14.56 5.90
N MET A 496 12.66 14.72 7.11
CA MET A 496 12.63 16.01 7.83
C MET A 496 14.02 16.42 8.37
N ASP A 497 14.82 15.45 8.85
CA ASP A 497 16.17 15.66 9.40
C ASP A 497 17.29 15.61 8.36
N GLY A 498 16.99 15.10 7.16
CA GLY A 498 17.97 14.52 6.25
C GLY A 498 19.20 15.37 5.90
N PHE A 499 20.25 14.69 5.45
CA PHE A 499 21.52 15.29 4.99
C PHE A 499 21.36 16.39 3.92
N THR A 500 20.27 16.36 3.16
CA THR A 500 19.94 17.39 2.17
C THR A 500 18.94 18.37 2.78
N PRO A 501 19.29 19.64 2.98
CA PRO A 501 18.40 20.59 3.62
C PRO A 501 17.12 20.78 2.78
N LEU A 502 15.96 20.71 3.44
CA LEU A 502 14.67 21.12 2.88
C LEU A 502 14.70 22.65 2.67
N THR A 503 15.23 23.08 1.53
CA THR A 503 15.33 24.50 1.17
C THR A 503 14.05 24.88 0.44
N ASN A 504 13.31 25.85 0.95
CA ASN A 504 12.01 26.30 0.42
C ASN A 504 10.94 25.19 0.33
N VAL A 505 11.01 24.16 1.18
CA VAL A 505 9.98 23.11 1.28
C VAL A 505 9.40 23.13 2.69
N VAL A 506 8.09 23.31 2.79
CA VAL A 506 7.34 23.31 4.04
C VAL A 506 6.51 22.02 4.13
N VAL A 507 6.50 21.39 5.30
CA VAL A 507 5.72 20.19 5.60
C VAL A 507 4.60 20.56 6.58
N ILE A 508 3.37 20.21 6.24
CA ILE A 508 2.18 20.44 7.07
C ILE A 508 1.51 19.09 7.32
N GLY A 509 1.36 18.67 8.57
CA GLY A 509 0.58 17.49 8.95
C GLY A 509 -0.76 17.90 9.53
N ALA A 510 -1.87 17.41 8.99
CA ALA A 510 -3.20 17.62 9.52
C ALA A 510 -3.69 16.36 10.26
N THR A 511 -4.23 16.54 11.46
CA THR A 511 -4.81 15.46 12.26
C THR A 511 -6.07 15.93 12.98
N ASN A 512 -6.96 15.01 13.33
CA ASN A 512 -8.04 15.27 14.29
C ASN A 512 -7.69 14.76 15.69
N ARG A 513 -6.60 13.99 15.82
CA ARG A 513 -6.17 13.27 17.02
C ARG A 513 -4.70 13.59 17.29
N PHE A 514 -4.48 14.68 18.00
CA PHE A 514 -3.12 15.18 18.27
C PHE A 514 -2.39 14.28 19.29
N GLU A 515 -3.14 13.75 20.25
CA GLU A 515 -2.67 12.98 21.40
C GLU A 515 -2.08 11.59 21.05
N ILE A 516 -2.41 11.08 19.86
CA ILE A 516 -1.92 9.78 19.38
C ILE A 516 -0.69 9.89 18.48
N LEU A 517 -0.25 11.11 18.13
CA LEU A 517 0.93 11.29 17.28
C LEU A 517 2.23 10.87 18.00
N ASP A 518 3.18 10.34 17.23
CA ASP A 518 4.52 10.00 17.71
C ASP A 518 5.25 11.25 18.25
N ASP A 519 5.78 11.15 19.46
CA ASP A 519 6.42 12.28 20.15
C ASP A 519 7.65 12.79 19.38
N ALA A 520 8.42 11.89 18.74
CA ALA A 520 9.59 12.29 17.95
C ALA A 520 9.20 13.08 16.69
N LEU A 521 8.04 12.79 16.08
CA LEU A 521 7.53 13.61 14.98
C LEU A 521 7.06 14.98 15.49
N LEU A 522 6.39 15.04 16.64
CA LEU A 522 5.98 16.32 17.23
C LEU A 522 7.16 17.27 17.48
N GLU A 523 8.34 16.74 17.85
CA GLU A 523 9.57 17.55 17.97
C GLU A 523 10.04 18.14 16.64
N ARG A 524 9.83 17.44 15.51
CA ARG A 524 10.23 17.89 14.17
C ARG A 524 9.22 18.82 13.53
N PHE A 525 7.95 18.67 13.89
CA PHE A 525 6.94 19.66 13.60
C PHE A 525 6.97 20.76 14.66
N THR A 526 7.89 21.72 14.52
CA THR A 526 8.18 22.72 15.57
C THR A 526 6.99 23.57 16.00
N ARG A 527 5.98 23.76 15.13
CA ARG A 527 4.82 24.63 15.40
C ARG A 527 3.51 23.85 15.25
N HIS A 528 2.63 23.95 16.24
CA HIS A 528 1.34 23.27 16.25
C HIS A 528 0.20 24.30 16.38
N PHE A 529 -0.77 24.22 15.49
CA PHE A 529 -1.91 25.14 15.42
C PHE A 529 -3.23 24.40 15.65
N ASN A 530 -3.99 24.88 16.63
CA ASN A 530 -5.30 24.34 16.99
C ASN A 530 -6.43 25.02 16.21
N PHE A 531 -7.16 24.25 15.42
CA PHE A 531 -8.35 24.68 14.72
C PHE A 531 -9.57 24.34 15.56
N THR A 532 -10.34 25.35 15.94
CA THR A 532 -11.56 25.18 16.73
C THR A 532 -12.80 25.53 15.91
N TYR A 533 -13.98 25.16 16.41
CA TYR A 533 -15.23 25.65 15.83
C TYR A 533 -15.33 27.17 15.98
N PRO A 534 -15.96 27.87 15.03
CA PRO A 534 -16.07 29.33 15.06
C PRO A 534 -16.79 29.76 16.35
N LYS A 535 -16.07 30.50 17.19
CA LYS A 535 -16.54 30.87 18.54
C LYS A 535 -17.41 32.11 18.49
N ASN A 536 -17.04 33.04 17.61
CA ASN A 536 -17.67 34.36 17.55
C ASN A 536 -18.68 34.45 16.42
N ARG A 537 -19.72 35.26 16.64
CA ARG A 537 -20.72 35.61 15.62
C ARG A 537 -20.07 36.20 14.36
N ALA A 538 -19.04 37.02 14.52
CA ALA A 538 -18.29 37.62 13.42
C ALA A 538 -17.62 36.57 12.52
N GLU A 539 -16.96 35.55 13.09
CA GLU A 539 -16.31 34.49 12.32
C GLU A 539 -17.34 33.68 11.52
N LYS A 540 -18.49 33.34 12.13
CA LYS A 540 -19.58 32.64 11.44
C LYS A 540 -20.14 33.46 10.29
N LEU A 541 -20.30 34.78 10.49
CA LEU A 541 -20.76 35.70 9.45
C LEU A 541 -19.78 35.75 8.27
N GLU A 542 -18.48 35.80 8.53
CA GLU A 542 -17.45 35.79 7.48
C GLU A 542 -17.49 34.49 6.67
N ILE A 543 -17.50 33.33 7.35
CA ILE A 543 -17.59 32.02 6.70
C ILE A 543 -18.83 31.98 5.80
N LEU A 544 -19.98 32.36 6.34
CA LEU A 544 -21.24 32.38 5.61
C LEU A 544 -21.17 33.33 4.40
N THR A 545 -20.62 34.53 4.58
CA THR A 545 -20.48 35.53 3.51
C THR A 545 -19.63 35.01 2.36
N VAL A 546 -18.52 34.33 2.67
CA VAL A 546 -17.65 33.71 1.66
C VAL A 546 -18.40 32.67 0.85
N HIS A 547 -19.17 31.79 1.49
CA HIS A 547 -19.94 30.75 0.78
C HIS A 547 -21.14 31.33 0.01
N LEU A 548 -21.82 32.34 0.55
CA LEU A 548 -22.93 33.03 -0.11
C LEU A 548 -22.48 33.83 -1.35
N ARG A 549 -21.21 34.24 -1.43
CA ARG A 549 -20.66 34.97 -2.59
C ARG A 549 -20.90 34.23 -3.91
N ARG A 550 -20.88 32.90 -3.91
CA ARG A 550 -21.12 32.06 -5.09
C ARG A 550 -22.56 32.15 -5.62
N TYR A 551 -23.50 32.49 -4.76
CA TYR A 551 -24.93 32.56 -5.06
C TYR A 551 -25.48 33.99 -4.97
N ARG A 552 -24.61 35.00 -5.04
CA ARG A 552 -24.99 36.41 -4.88
C ARG A 552 -26.10 36.84 -5.82
N ASP A 553 -26.05 36.40 -7.08
CA ASP A 553 -27.05 36.75 -8.10
C ASP A 553 -28.36 35.98 -7.92
N ALA A 554 -28.30 34.85 -7.20
CA ALA A 554 -29.43 33.98 -6.93
C ALA A 554 -30.16 34.37 -5.65
N LEU A 555 -29.51 35.05 -4.70
CA LEU A 555 -30.08 35.46 -3.42
C LEU A 555 -31.21 36.47 -3.60
N ASP A 556 -32.23 36.38 -2.74
CA ASP A 556 -33.26 37.40 -2.67
C ASP A 556 -32.63 38.74 -2.29
N LYS A 557 -32.98 39.82 -3.00
CA LYS A 557 -32.45 41.17 -2.76
C LYS A 557 -32.76 41.68 -1.35
N LYS A 558 -33.78 41.11 -0.70
CA LYS A 558 -34.14 41.43 0.68
C LYS A 558 -33.32 40.65 1.72
N LEU A 559 -32.60 39.60 1.31
CA LEU A 559 -31.83 38.74 2.21
C LEU A 559 -30.47 39.35 2.51
N SER A 560 -30.20 39.57 3.79
CA SER A 560 -28.84 39.86 4.27
C SER A 560 -28.14 38.59 4.78
N PRO A 561 -26.80 38.50 4.71
CA PRO A 561 -26.05 37.41 5.35
C PRO A 561 -26.33 37.30 6.85
N GLU A 562 -26.67 38.40 7.51
CA GLU A 562 -27.01 38.45 8.94
C GLU A 562 -28.32 37.74 9.26
N GLU A 563 -29.33 37.83 8.38
CA GLU A 563 -30.60 37.13 8.56
C GLU A 563 -30.44 35.63 8.35
N VAL A 564 -29.63 35.22 7.36
CA VAL A 564 -29.27 33.82 7.19
C VAL A 564 -28.53 33.32 8.43
N LEU A 565 -27.59 34.10 8.97
CA LEU A 565 -26.85 33.72 10.17
C LEU A 565 -27.77 33.46 11.39
N LYS A 566 -28.87 34.22 11.56
CA LYS A 566 -29.85 33.97 12.65
C LYS A 566 -30.46 32.57 12.59
N VAL A 567 -30.62 32.02 11.38
CA VAL A 567 -31.11 30.64 11.20
C VAL A 567 -30.05 29.63 11.66
N PHE A 568 -28.78 29.89 11.33
CA PHE A 568 -27.65 29.01 11.65
C PHE A 568 -27.20 29.13 13.13
N GLU A 569 -27.41 30.28 13.79
CA GLU A 569 -27.10 30.51 15.21
C GLU A 569 -27.89 29.61 16.16
N LYS A 570 -29.06 29.11 15.72
CA LYS A 570 -29.86 28.14 16.49
C LYS A 570 -29.10 26.83 16.77
N LYS A 571 -27.97 26.58 16.09
CA LYS A 571 -27.21 25.33 16.16
C LYS A 571 -25.69 25.55 16.16
N ILE A 572 -24.95 24.62 16.78
CA ILE A 572 -23.47 24.61 16.72
C ILE A 572 -23.06 23.84 15.44
N LEU A 573 -22.51 24.54 14.46
CA LEU A 573 -22.15 23.99 13.16
C LEU A 573 -20.66 24.18 12.87
N SER A 574 -20.07 23.21 12.19
CA SER A 574 -18.72 23.34 11.63
C SER A 574 -18.74 24.23 10.39
N PRO A 575 -17.62 24.91 10.05
CA PRO A 575 -17.52 25.68 8.81
C PRO A 575 -17.91 24.88 7.56
N ARG A 576 -17.49 23.61 7.48
CA ARG A 576 -17.90 22.69 6.41
C ARG A 576 -19.42 22.49 6.36
N LYS A 577 -20.07 22.26 7.51
CA LYS A 577 -21.54 22.10 7.56
C LYS A 577 -22.29 23.38 7.21
N ILE A 578 -21.72 24.55 7.52
CA ILE A 578 -22.27 25.84 7.07
C ILE A 578 -22.21 25.91 5.54
N ALA A 579 -21.08 25.55 4.94
CA ALA A 579 -20.93 25.50 3.49
C ALA A 579 -21.91 24.50 2.83
N ASP A 580 -21.96 23.27 3.34
CA ASP A 580 -22.85 22.21 2.85
C ASP A 580 -24.32 22.66 2.88
N ALA A 581 -24.78 23.28 3.98
CA ALA A 581 -26.14 23.77 4.11
C ALA A 581 -26.48 24.93 3.14
N VAL A 582 -25.51 25.79 2.83
CA VAL A 582 -25.68 26.84 1.80
C VAL A 582 -25.83 26.22 0.41
N ASP A 583 -25.01 25.22 0.09
CA ASP A 583 -25.07 24.49 -1.18
C ASP A 583 -26.39 23.70 -1.29
N ASP A 584 -26.83 23.05 -0.20
CA ASP A 584 -28.09 22.31 -0.15
C ASP A 584 -29.32 23.22 -0.28
N ALA A 585 -29.27 24.44 0.27
CA ALA A 585 -30.32 25.43 0.07
C ALA A 585 -30.48 25.79 -1.42
N ASN A 586 -29.36 26.02 -2.13
CA ASN A 586 -29.42 26.28 -3.56
C ASN A 586 -29.82 25.03 -4.38
N ARG A 587 -29.42 23.84 -3.93
CA ARG A 587 -29.84 22.57 -4.54
C ARG A 587 -31.34 22.36 -4.42
N LEU A 588 -31.94 22.68 -3.27
CA LEU A 588 -33.39 22.68 -3.05
C LEU A 588 -34.11 23.59 -4.06
N ARG A 589 -33.67 24.85 -4.16
CA ARG A 589 -34.19 25.80 -5.15
C ARG A 589 -34.11 25.26 -6.58
N THR A 590 -32.99 24.60 -6.91
CA THR A 590 -32.76 24.05 -8.25
C THR A 590 -33.70 22.87 -8.56
N LYS A 591 -33.94 21.99 -7.59
CA LYS A 591 -34.91 20.89 -7.72
C LYS A 591 -36.33 21.39 -7.94
N GLU A 592 -36.72 22.47 -7.28
CA GLU A 592 -38.03 23.11 -7.47
C GLU A 592 -38.18 23.67 -8.89
N LEU A 593 -37.16 24.37 -9.40
CA LEU A 593 -37.13 24.86 -10.78
C LEU A 593 -37.18 23.72 -11.81
N GLU A 594 -36.45 22.63 -11.57
CA GLU A 594 -36.48 21.45 -12.43
C GLU A 594 -37.86 20.78 -12.42
N ALA A 595 -38.47 20.62 -11.25
CA ALA A 595 -39.81 20.08 -11.09
C ALA A 595 -40.85 20.95 -11.83
N CYS A 596 -40.74 22.28 -11.75
CA CYS A 596 -41.59 23.20 -12.49
C CYS A 596 -41.44 23.02 -14.01
N HIS A 597 -40.20 22.96 -14.51
CA HIS A 597 -39.94 22.75 -15.94
C HIS A 597 -40.51 21.41 -16.43
N LYS A 598 -40.31 20.33 -15.66
CA LYS A 598 -40.84 19.00 -15.96
C LYS A 598 -42.35 18.95 -15.93
N LEU A 599 -42.99 19.68 -15.02
CA LEU A 599 -44.44 19.78 -14.95
C LEU A 599 -45.01 20.49 -16.19
N ILE A 600 -44.42 21.62 -16.61
CA ILE A 600 -44.83 22.33 -17.83
C ILE A 600 -44.68 21.43 -19.06
N GLU A 601 -43.55 20.72 -19.17
CA GLU A 601 -43.32 19.77 -20.24
C GLU A 601 -44.40 18.68 -20.26
N ALA A 602 -44.70 18.07 -19.11
CA ALA A 602 -45.70 17.01 -18.99
C ALA A 602 -47.12 17.49 -19.32
N MET A 603 -47.51 18.69 -18.88
CA MET A 603 -48.81 19.30 -19.18
C MET A 603 -49.05 19.48 -20.69
N ARG A 604 -47.99 19.66 -21.49
CA ARG A 604 -48.07 19.75 -22.95
C ARG A 604 -48.27 18.41 -23.65
N TYR A 605 -47.89 17.29 -23.02
CA TYR A 605 -47.99 15.94 -23.60
C TYR A 605 -49.23 15.15 -23.14
N GLY A 606 -49.98 15.63 -22.14
CA GLY A 606 -51.27 15.08 -21.69
C GLY A 606 -51.35 14.72 -20.20
N GLU A 607 -52.57 14.42 -19.71
CA GLU A 607 -52.86 14.20 -18.28
C GLU A 607 -52.07 13.04 -17.65
N GLN A 608 -51.88 11.92 -18.36
CA GLN A 608 -51.19 10.75 -17.80
C GLN A 608 -49.74 11.04 -17.39
N LYS A 609 -48.97 11.74 -18.24
CA LYS A 609 -47.59 12.13 -17.92
C LYS A 609 -47.55 13.19 -16.83
N THR A 610 -48.56 14.07 -16.77
CA THR A 610 -48.66 15.11 -15.75
C THR A 610 -48.81 14.47 -14.37
N MET A 611 -49.73 13.51 -14.21
CA MET A 611 -49.89 12.77 -12.95
C MET A 611 -48.63 12.00 -12.52
N GLU A 612 -47.87 11.45 -13.47
CA GLU A 612 -46.62 10.73 -13.17
C GLU A 612 -45.54 11.68 -12.62
N ILE A 613 -45.34 12.84 -13.25
CA ILE A 613 -44.39 13.86 -12.81
C ILE A 613 -44.83 14.48 -11.49
N GLU A 614 -46.13 14.76 -11.30
CA GLU A 614 -46.66 15.26 -10.03
C GLU A 614 -46.43 14.29 -8.88
N LYS A 615 -46.51 12.99 -9.13
CA LYS A 615 -46.21 11.96 -8.14
C LYS A 615 -44.71 11.89 -7.83
N LEU A 616 -43.86 11.98 -8.85
CA LEU A 616 -42.41 11.88 -8.72
C LEU A 616 -41.80 13.09 -7.99
N PHE A 617 -42.27 14.29 -8.29
CA PHE A 617 -41.78 15.55 -7.72
C PHE A 617 -42.73 16.18 -6.71
N LYS A 618 -43.62 15.37 -6.10
CA LYS A 618 -44.70 15.85 -5.22
C LYS A 618 -44.23 16.87 -4.19
N ASP A 619 -43.13 16.58 -3.50
CA ASP A 619 -42.61 17.42 -2.43
C ASP A 619 -41.95 18.69 -2.96
N ASP A 620 -41.24 18.63 -4.09
CA ASP A 620 -40.63 19.79 -4.74
C ASP A 620 -41.70 20.74 -5.29
N LEU A 621 -42.74 20.21 -5.93
CA LEU A 621 -43.87 20.99 -6.44
C LEU A 621 -44.67 21.63 -5.32
N ASN A 622 -44.90 20.91 -4.21
CA ASN A 622 -45.55 21.47 -3.03
C ASN A 622 -44.80 22.70 -2.49
N ARG A 623 -43.47 22.59 -2.34
CA ARG A 623 -42.63 23.71 -1.89
C ARG A 623 -42.70 24.89 -2.86
N LEU A 624 -42.62 24.61 -4.16
CA LEU A 624 -42.70 25.63 -5.20
C LEU A 624 -44.05 26.37 -5.17
N PHE A 625 -45.16 25.65 -5.09
CA PHE A 625 -46.50 26.24 -5.04
C PHE A 625 -46.73 27.06 -3.76
N GLU A 626 -46.27 26.56 -2.61
CA GLU A 626 -46.31 27.27 -1.34
C GLU A 626 -45.50 28.58 -1.40
N ASN A 627 -44.29 28.53 -1.96
CA ASN A 627 -43.41 29.69 -2.11
C ASN A 627 -43.94 30.73 -3.12
N LEU A 628 -44.63 30.30 -4.17
CA LEU A 628 -45.23 31.17 -5.18
C LEU A 628 -46.64 31.66 -4.78
N GLY A 629 -47.27 31.05 -3.78
CA GLY A 629 -48.65 31.34 -3.38
C GLY A 629 -49.67 30.96 -4.45
N ILE A 630 -49.41 29.89 -5.22
CA ILE A 630 -50.25 29.45 -6.33
C ILE A 630 -51.05 28.21 -5.91
N SER A 631 -52.35 28.19 -6.19
CA SER A 631 -53.18 27.00 -6.01
C SER A 631 -53.06 26.05 -7.20
N ARG A 632 -53.18 24.75 -6.94
CA ARG A 632 -53.11 23.70 -7.97
C ARG A 632 -54.27 23.76 -8.97
N ASP A 633 -55.41 24.31 -8.57
CA ASP A 633 -56.64 24.38 -9.36
C ASP A 633 -56.81 25.73 -10.09
N ASP A 634 -55.73 26.51 -10.24
CA ASP A 634 -55.78 27.84 -10.85
C ASP A 634 -55.87 27.74 -12.39
N GLU A 635 -56.91 28.34 -12.99
CA GLU A 635 -57.13 28.27 -14.45
C GLU A 635 -55.97 28.81 -15.29
N ARG A 636 -55.09 29.66 -14.69
CA ARG A 636 -53.90 30.22 -15.34
C ARG A 636 -52.58 29.63 -14.83
N LEU A 637 -52.61 28.41 -14.30
CA LEU A 637 -51.44 27.75 -13.72
C LEU A 637 -50.26 27.66 -14.71
N ILE A 638 -50.52 27.25 -15.96
CA ILE A 638 -49.48 27.11 -16.99
C ILE A 638 -48.80 28.46 -17.27
N GLU A 639 -49.58 29.53 -17.47
CA GLU A 639 -49.02 30.88 -17.72
C GLU A 639 -48.20 31.42 -16.54
N LYS A 640 -48.56 31.06 -15.31
CA LYS A 640 -47.81 31.45 -14.10
C LYS A 640 -46.52 30.65 -13.95
N LEU A 641 -46.54 29.35 -14.27
CA LEU A 641 -45.37 28.47 -14.21
C LEU A 641 -44.38 28.76 -15.34
N GLU A 642 -44.85 29.06 -16.56
CA GLU A 642 -43.97 29.43 -17.68
C GLU A 642 -43.19 30.72 -17.41
N LYS A 643 -43.70 31.58 -16.53
CA LYS A 643 -42.98 32.77 -16.09
C LYS A 643 -41.90 32.45 -15.07
N VAL A 644 -41.84 31.26 -14.47
CA VAL A 644 -40.84 30.94 -13.43
C VAL A 644 -39.49 30.66 -14.08
N GLU A 645 -38.51 31.50 -13.78
CA GLU A 645 -37.14 31.40 -14.26
C GLU A 645 -36.15 31.50 -13.09
N PRO A 646 -34.90 31.02 -13.25
CA PRO A 646 -33.87 31.17 -12.21
C PRO A 646 -33.61 32.63 -11.79
N SER A 647 -33.96 33.60 -12.64
CA SER A 647 -33.83 35.04 -12.46
C SER A 647 -34.90 35.65 -11.53
N ASN A 648 -36.09 35.03 -11.45
CA ASN A 648 -37.23 35.55 -10.68
C ASN A 648 -37.70 34.63 -9.54
N TYR A 649 -37.09 33.46 -9.41
CA TYR A 649 -37.26 32.58 -8.26
C TYR A 649 -35.98 32.59 -7.39
N PRO A 650 -35.80 33.61 -6.52
CA PRO A 650 -34.58 33.79 -5.75
C PRO A 650 -34.46 32.80 -4.59
N LEU A 651 -33.24 32.64 -4.10
CA LEU A 651 -32.93 31.86 -2.90
C LEU A 651 -33.36 32.65 -1.65
N ARG A 652 -34.46 32.20 -1.04
CA ARG A 652 -35.07 32.76 0.18
C ARG A 652 -34.59 32.09 1.47
N ILE A 653 -34.80 32.73 2.63
CA ILE A 653 -34.55 32.18 3.99
C ILE A 653 -35.14 30.78 4.16
N TYR A 654 -36.35 30.56 3.64
CA TYR A 654 -37.04 29.27 3.67
C TYR A 654 -36.15 28.09 3.21
N HIS A 655 -35.38 28.26 2.12
CA HIS A 655 -34.53 27.20 1.61
C HIS A 655 -33.39 26.87 2.57
N PHE A 656 -32.85 27.87 3.27
CA PHE A 656 -31.82 27.67 4.30
C PHE A 656 -32.38 26.98 5.55
N GLU A 657 -33.60 27.32 5.96
CA GLU A 657 -34.31 26.63 7.05
C GLU A 657 -34.55 25.16 6.71
N LYS A 658 -35.09 24.88 5.50
CA LYS A 658 -35.32 23.52 5.02
C LYS A 658 -34.04 22.71 4.82
N ALA A 659 -32.97 23.34 4.37
CA ALA A 659 -31.66 22.70 4.27
C ALA A 659 -31.16 22.26 5.67
N LEU A 660 -31.29 23.13 6.68
CA LEU A 660 -30.87 22.85 8.05
C LEU A 660 -31.75 21.85 8.82
N GLU A 661 -33.02 21.69 8.42
CA GLU A 661 -33.87 20.59 8.88
C GLU A 661 -33.33 19.26 8.34
N ARG A 662 -33.07 19.18 7.03
CA ARG A 662 -32.52 17.97 6.38
C ARG A 662 -31.12 17.58 6.88
N THR A 663 -30.26 18.55 7.16
CA THR A 663 -28.90 18.26 7.67
C THR A 663 -28.91 17.48 8.99
N PHE A 664 -29.99 17.59 9.78
CA PHE A 664 -30.15 16.82 11.02
C PHE A 664 -30.98 15.54 10.82
N ASP A 665 -31.99 15.56 9.94
CA ASP A 665 -32.74 14.35 9.58
C ASP A 665 -31.84 13.31 8.91
N GLU A 666 -30.82 13.68 8.16
CA GLU A 666 -29.86 12.67 7.66
C GLU A 666 -29.05 12.07 8.81
N THR A 667 -28.57 12.84 9.79
CA THR A 667 -27.79 12.25 10.91
C THR A 667 -28.63 11.51 11.94
N ILE A 668 -29.85 11.97 12.20
CA ILE A 668 -30.74 11.38 13.21
C ILE A 668 -31.68 10.37 12.57
N GLU A 669 -32.17 10.54 11.34
CA GLU A 669 -32.88 9.47 10.61
C GLU A 669 -31.93 8.48 9.94
N GLU A 670 -30.69 8.77 9.53
CA GLU A 670 -29.76 7.66 9.20
C GLU A 670 -29.35 6.95 10.48
N ALA A 671 -29.02 7.65 11.58
CA ALA A 671 -28.76 6.97 12.83
C ALA A 671 -30.01 6.24 13.36
N GLN A 672 -31.22 6.81 13.25
CA GLN A 672 -32.47 6.16 13.69
C GLN A 672 -32.96 5.13 12.68
N ARG A 673 -32.72 5.22 11.37
CA ARG A 673 -33.02 4.17 10.37
C ARG A 673 -32.00 3.05 10.45
N MET A 674 -30.73 3.34 10.73
CA MET A 674 -29.68 2.33 10.97
C MET A 674 -29.85 1.67 12.35
N VAL A 675 -30.33 2.41 13.36
CA VAL A 675 -30.76 1.86 14.66
C VAL A 675 -32.10 1.12 14.54
N GLN A 676 -33.04 1.56 13.69
CA GLN A 676 -34.32 0.87 13.41
C GLN A 676 -34.16 -0.32 12.46
N GLN A 677 -33.11 -0.36 11.65
CA GLN A 677 -32.65 -1.53 10.90
C GLN A 677 -31.57 -2.29 11.69
N THR A 678 -31.74 -2.38 13.01
CA THR A 678 -31.09 -3.47 13.75
C THR A 678 -31.58 -4.77 13.13
N VAL A 679 -30.66 -5.63 12.72
CA VAL A 679 -30.88 -6.97 12.14
C VAL A 679 -31.46 -7.93 13.19
N ARG A 680 -32.29 -7.46 14.13
CA ARG A 680 -32.89 -8.28 15.18
C ARG A 680 -34.15 -8.92 14.64
N ILE A 681 -34.03 -10.19 14.26
CA ILE A 681 -35.13 -11.00 13.78
C ILE A 681 -36.06 -11.28 14.97
N GLN A 682 -37.34 -10.88 14.85
CA GLN A 682 -38.32 -11.04 15.93
C GLN A 682 -38.79 -12.50 16.11
N LYS A 683 -38.49 -13.36 15.14
CA LYS A 683 -38.78 -14.79 15.20
C LYS A 683 -37.62 -15.53 15.85
N PRO A 684 -37.88 -16.48 16.76
CA PRO A 684 -36.87 -17.40 17.22
C PRO A 684 -36.26 -18.15 16.02
N GLU A 685 -34.94 -18.27 16.00
CA GLU A 685 -34.20 -18.96 14.94
C GLU A 685 -33.09 -19.81 15.57
N VAL A 686 -32.68 -20.86 14.84
CA VAL A 686 -31.58 -21.74 15.22
C VAL A 686 -30.24 -21.06 14.88
N GLY A 687 -29.26 -21.22 15.76
CA GLY A 687 -27.90 -20.74 15.56
C GLY A 687 -27.74 -19.24 15.72
N LYS A 688 -28.77 -18.51 16.17
CA LYS A 688 -28.72 -17.06 16.35
C LYS A 688 -28.89 -16.64 17.79
N SER A 689 -28.02 -15.77 18.29
CA SER A 689 -28.12 -15.23 19.65
C SER A 689 -27.77 -13.74 19.69
N TYR A 690 -28.09 -13.09 20.81
CA TYR A 690 -28.00 -11.64 20.94
C TYR A 690 -27.06 -11.25 22.09
N GLY A 691 -25.93 -10.65 21.74
CA GLY A 691 -24.87 -10.26 22.67
C GLY A 691 -24.74 -8.75 22.79
N LEU A 692 -24.43 -8.25 23.98
CA LEU A 692 -24.11 -6.84 24.21
C LEU A 692 -22.64 -6.57 23.84
N ILE A 693 -22.43 -5.64 22.91
CA ILE A 693 -21.12 -5.25 22.41
C ILE A 693 -20.89 -3.78 22.79
N ALA A 694 -19.74 -3.50 23.38
CA ALA A 694 -19.34 -2.14 23.73
C ALA A 694 -18.54 -1.51 22.58
N LEU A 695 -18.75 -0.22 22.31
CA LEU A 695 -17.98 0.54 21.32
C LEU A 695 -16.82 1.29 21.99
N GLY A 696 -15.60 1.15 21.43
CA GLY A 696 -14.37 1.78 21.92
C GLY A 696 -13.53 0.91 22.88
N GLU A 697 -12.26 1.29 23.10
CA GLU A 697 -11.28 0.54 23.93
C GLU A 697 -11.71 0.34 25.39
N ARG A 698 -12.66 1.14 25.88
CA ARG A 698 -13.16 1.14 27.26
C ARG A 698 -14.69 1.26 27.38
N GLY A 699 -15.45 1.14 26.29
CA GLY A 699 -16.92 1.28 26.30
C GLY A 699 -17.45 2.73 26.40
N GLU A 700 -16.59 3.70 26.11
CA GLU A 700 -16.86 5.14 26.24
C GLU A 700 -17.76 5.72 25.12
N LEU A 701 -17.96 4.98 24.02
CA LEU A 701 -18.74 5.42 22.84
C LEU A 701 -20.16 4.84 22.81
N GLY A 702 -20.64 4.29 23.93
CA GLY A 702 -21.92 3.58 24.03
C GLY A 702 -21.79 2.09 23.72
N GLY A 703 -22.93 1.38 23.67
CA GLY A 703 -22.97 -0.04 23.32
C GLY A 703 -24.13 -0.35 22.38
N LEU A 704 -24.06 -1.51 21.75
CA LEU A 704 -25.05 -2.02 20.81
C LEU A 704 -25.36 -3.50 21.06
N VAL A 705 -26.54 -3.93 20.62
CA VAL A 705 -26.88 -5.36 20.57
C VAL A 705 -26.37 -5.91 19.24
N GLY A 706 -25.41 -6.83 19.30
CA GLY A 706 -24.91 -7.57 18.15
C GLY A 706 -25.69 -8.87 17.96
N VAL A 707 -25.90 -9.26 16.71
CA VAL A 707 -26.48 -10.56 16.34
C VAL A 707 -25.34 -11.51 16.04
N ILE A 708 -25.29 -12.64 16.73
CA ILE A 708 -24.29 -13.67 16.51
C ILE A 708 -24.98 -14.81 15.78
N GLU A 709 -24.51 -15.10 14.58
CA GLU A 709 -24.97 -16.19 13.76
C GLU A 709 -23.89 -17.27 13.69
N VAL A 710 -24.27 -18.50 14.04
CA VAL A 710 -23.39 -19.66 14.02
C VAL A 710 -23.98 -20.67 13.07
N VAL A 711 -23.21 -20.96 12.01
CA VAL A 711 -23.52 -22.00 11.03
C VAL A 711 -22.53 -23.13 11.24
N VAL A 712 -23.05 -24.34 11.36
CA VAL A 712 -22.24 -25.54 11.55
C VAL A 712 -22.30 -26.41 10.30
N ASN A 713 -21.16 -26.93 9.86
CA ASN A 713 -21.07 -27.96 8.83
C ASN A 713 -20.76 -29.30 9.50
N PRO A 714 -21.74 -30.23 9.56
CA PRO A 714 -21.56 -31.55 10.18
C PRO A 714 -20.54 -32.47 9.49
N ARG A 715 -20.14 -32.18 8.25
CA ARG A 715 -19.16 -32.96 7.45
C ARG A 715 -17.84 -32.21 7.31
N GLY A 716 -17.32 -31.69 8.41
CA GLY A 716 -16.13 -30.85 8.45
C GLY A 716 -14.86 -31.57 8.89
N THR A 717 -13.90 -30.76 9.34
CA THR A 717 -12.60 -31.17 9.90
C THR A 717 -12.39 -30.68 11.33
N GLY A 718 -13.42 -30.08 11.96
CA GLY A 718 -13.32 -29.48 13.30
C GLY A 718 -12.74 -28.06 13.29
N LYS A 719 -12.79 -27.34 12.17
CA LYS A 719 -12.26 -25.97 12.05
C LYS A 719 -13.27 -24.96 12.56
N ILE A 720 -12.80 -24.05 13.41
CA ILE A 720 -13.57 -22.89 13.86
C ILE A 720 -13.07 -21.66 13.10
N GLN A 721 -13.98 -21.00 12.41
CA GLN A 721 -13.70 -19.77 11.67
C GLN A 721 -14.66 -18.68 12.10
N VAL A 722 -14.12 -17.51 12.40
CA VAL A 722 -14.89 -16.29 12.62
C VAL A 722 -14.82 -15.47 11.34
N ILE A 723 -15.99 -15.16 10.76
CA ILE A 723 -16.15 -14.47 9.48
C ILE A 723 -16.57 -13.02 9.77
N GLY A 724 -15.83 -12.04 9.25
CA GLY A 724 -16.17 -10.60 9.34
C GLY A 724 -14.97 -9.68 9.64
N SER A 725 -15.16 -8.37 9.48
CA SER A 725 -14.15 -7.33 9.78
C SER A 725 -13.88 -7.14 11.28
N GLU A 726 -14.68 -7.79 12.14
CA GLU A 726 -14.52 -7.84 13.60
C GLU A 726 -13.72 -9.07 14.07
N ALA A 727 -13.14 -9.88 13.17
CA ALA A 727 -12.40 -11.09 13.50
C ALA A 727 -11.09 -10.77 14.27
N GLY A 728 -11.21 -10.52 15.57
CA GLY A 728 -10.09 -10.37 16.51
C GLY A 728 -9.71 -11.69 17.18
N GLU A 729 -8.45 -11.82 17.59
CA GLU A 729 -7.91 -13.00 18.29
C GLU A 729 -8.71 -13.37 19.55
N SER A 730 -9.28 -12.38 20.26
CA SER A 730 -10.08 -12.59 21.47
C SER A 730 -11.41 -13.31 21.22
N ILE A 731 -12.04 -13.07 20.08
CA ILE A 731 -13.32 -13.67 19.69
C ILE A 731 -13.09 -15.12 19.29
N LEU A 732 -12.06 -15.36 18.49
CA LEU A 732 -11.66 -16.72 18.10
C LEU A 732 -11.29 -17.56 19.33
N ALA A 733 -10.56 -16.99 20.30
CA ALA A 733 -10.24 -17.68 21.55
C ALA A 733 -11.50 -18.03 22.36
N SER A 734 -12.45 -17.09 22.50
CA SER A 734 -13.72 -17.33 23.21
C SER A 734 -14.58 -18.40 22.51
N ALA A 735 -14.58 -18.41 21.18
CA ALA A 735 -15.25 -19.43 20.38
C ALA A 735 -14.61 -20.81 20.53
N GLN A 736 -13.28 -20.89 20.59
CA GLN A 736 -12.53 -22.12 20.84
C GLN A 736 -12.82 -22.67 22.24
N ASP A 737 -12.82 -21.81 23.27
CA ASP A 737 -13.16 -22.19 24.64
C ASP A 737 -14.59 -22.74 24.73
N ALA A 738 -15.55 -22.07 24.08
CA ALA A 738 -16.93 -22.55 23.98
C ALA A 738 -17.02 -23.92 23.28
N PHE A 739 -16.33 -24.10 22.15
CA PHE A 739 -16.34 -25.34 21.40
C PHE A 739 -15.73 -26.51 22.19
N ILE A 740 -14.61 -26.28 22.87
CA ILE A 740 -13.97 -27.28 23.75
C ILE A 740 -14.93 -27.66 24.86
N HIS A 741 -15.56 -26.67 25.49
CA HIS A 741 -16.47 -26.89 26.60
C HIS A 741 -17.71 -27.69 26.17
N ILE A 742 -18.38 -27.28 25.09
CA ILE A 742 -19.58 -27.97 24.58
C ILE A 742 -19.24 -29.40 24.13
N ASN A 743 -18.11 -29.60 23.44
CA ASN A 743 -17.67 -30.95 23.06
C ASN A 743 -17.34 -31.82 24.28
N SER A 744 -16.75 -31.26 25.33
CA SER A 744 -16.50 -32.02 26.57
C SER A 744 -17.79 -32.52 27.22
N MET A 745 -18.89 -31.76 27.09
CA MET A 745 -20.21 -32.15 27.61
C MET A 745 -20.95 -33.14 26.72
N ALA A 746 -20.67 -33.11 25.43
CA ALA A 746 -21.28 -33.94 24.39
C ALA A 746 -20.44 -35.18 24.01
N ASP A 747 -19.51 -35.61 24.87
CA ASP A 747 -18.60 -36.74 24.63
C ASP A 747 -17.85 -36.64 23.28
N TRP A 748 -17.42 -35.42 22.91
CA TRP A 748 -16.69 -35.09 21.68
C TRP A 748 -17.42 -35.42 20.37
N ARG A 749 -18.75 -35.49 20.42
CA ARG A 749 -19.59 -35.79 19.25
C ARG A 749 -19.46 -34.79 18.10
N PHE A 750 -19.23 -33.51 18.41
CA PHE A 750 -19.16 -32.43 17.41
C PHE A 750 -17.72 -32.10 17.00
N LYS A 751 -16.74 -32.94 17.34
CA LYS A 751 -15.31 -32.68 17.11
C LYS A 751 -14.96 -32.45 15.64
N ASP A 752 -15.71 -33.06 14.72
CA ASP A 752 -15.48 -33.00 13.28
C ASP A 752 -16.36 -31.92 12.60
N TYR A 753 -17.12 -31.14 13.36
CA TYR A 753 -18.00 -30.11 12.81
C TYR A 753 -17.18 -28.85 12.54
N ASP A 754 -17.21 -28.34 11.32
CA ASP A 754 -16.68 -26.99 11.07
C ASP A 754 -17.69 -25.96 11.56
N VAL A 755 -17.25 -24.98 12.32
CA VAL A 755 -18.10 -23.95 12.92
C VAL A 755 -17.73 -22.61 12.31
N TYR A 756 -18.70 -21.99 11.66
CA TYR A 756 -18.58 -20.66 11.06
C TYR A 756 -19.38 -19.68 11.92
N ILE A 757 -18.70 -18.68 12.45
CA ILE A 757 -19.28 -17.70 13.37
C ILE A 757 -19.24 -16.35 12.68
N GLU A 758 -20.40 -15.73 12.53
CA GLU A 758 -20.53 -14.41 11.98
C GLU A 758 -21.15 -13.49 13.04
N ILE A 759 -20.44 -12.41 13.36
CA ILE A 759 -20.99 -11.37 14.23
C ILE A 759 -21.56 -10.29 13.30
N VAL A 760 -22.88 -10.26 13.21
CA VAL A 760 -23.63 -9.26 12.46
C VAL A 760 -23.93 -8.12 13.42
N THR A 761 -23.02 -7.17 13.48
CA THR A 761 -23.31 -5.85 14.06
C THR A 761 -23.99 -4.97 13.00
N PRO A 762 -24.79 -3.98 13.40
CA PRO A 762 -25.22 -2.92 12.49
C PRO A 762 -24.03 -2.20 11.82
N ALA A 763 -22.81 -2.37 12.36
CA ALA A 763 -21.59 -1.81 11.82
C ALA A 763 -21.11 -2.46 10.51
N LYS A 764 -21.71 -3.58 10.05
CA LYS A 764 -21.43 -4.15 8.72
C LYS A 764 -21.81 -3.19 7.57
N GLY A 765 -22.69 -2.22 7.82
CA GLY A 765 -22.96 -1.07 6.95
C GLY A 765 -22.23 0.22 7.35
N MET A 766 -21.53 0.24 8.49
CA MET A 766 -20.72 1.37 8.97
C MET A 766 -19.27 1.34 8.48
N GLU A 767 -18.85 0.29 7.76
CA GLU A 767 -17.76 0.43 6.79
C GLU A 767 -18.22 1.38 5.68
N LYS A 768 -17.90 2.66 5.90
CA LYS A 768 -18.29 3.89 5.19
C LYS A 768 -19.42 4.70 5.84
N GLN A 769 -19.36 4.98 7.15
CA GLN A 769 -19.75 6.33 7.61
C GLN A 769 -19.25 6.64 9.02
N ALA A 770 -18.60 7.80 9.14
CA ALA A 770 -18.09 8.35 10.39
C ALA A 770 -19.23 8.97 11.21
N VAL A 771 -19.55 8.38 12.36
CA VAL A 771 -20.42 8.99 13.36
C VAL A 771 -19.55 9.86 14.28
N ALA A 772 -19.35 11.12 13.86
CA ALA A 772 -18.49 12.12 14.47
C ALA A 772 -16.98 11.78 14.53
N SER A 773 -16.18 12.82 14.75
CA SER A 773 -14.75 12.90 14.45
C SER A 773 -13.88 11.68 14.79
N GLY A 774 -13.53 10.91 13.75
CA GLY A 774 -12.20 10.29 13.64
C GLY A 774 -11.96 8.98 14.40
N ILE A 775 -13.00 8.28 14.86
CA ILE A 775 -12.83 6.91 15.35
C ILE A 775 -13.57 5.95 14.40
N THR A 776 -12.90 5.55 13.32
CA THR A 776 -13.16 4.24 12.72
C THR A 776 -12.23 3.26 13.41
N ARG A 777 -12.66 2.79 14.58
CA ARG A 777 -12.11 1.57 15.20
C ARG A 777 -13.13 0.46 14.93
N PRO A 778 -12.69 -0.76 14.56
CA PRO A 778 -13.61 -1.89 14.52
C PRO A 778 -14.29 -1.99 15.89
N PRO A 779 -15.59 -2.35 15.96
CA PRO A 779 -16.24 -2.67 17.22
C PRO A 779 -15.36 -3.69 17.94
N VAL A 780 -14.76 -3.30 19.07
CA VAL A 780 -13.97 -4.24 19.86
C VAL A 780 -14.97 -5.04 20.68
N SER A 781 -15.59 -6.02 20.03
CA SER A 781 -16.17 -7.16 20.69
C SER A 781 -15.01 -7.91 21.38
N GLY A 782 -14.66 -7.46 22.58
CA GLY A 782 -13.79 -8.22 23.47
C GLY A 782 -14.45 -9.54 23.89
N PRO A 783 -14.00 -10.14 25.01
CA PRO A 783 -14.56 -11.38 25.55
C PRO A 783 -16.06 -11.30 25.94
N SER A 784 -16.71 -10.14 25.83
CA SER A 784 -18.08 -9.91 26.32
C SER A 784 -19.18 -10.54 25.46
N ALA A 785 -18.89 -10.85 24.20
CA ALA A 785 -19.78 -11.62 23.33
C ALA A 785 -19.59 -13.14 23.49
N GLY A 786 -18.59 -13.59 24.27
CA GLY A 786 -18.22 -15.00 24.39
C GLY A 786 -19.36 -15.90 24.86
N LEU A 787 -20.14 -15.44 25.84
CA LEU A 787 -21.32 -16.18 26.33
C LEU A 787 -22.38 -16.35 25.23
N ALA A 788 -22.66 -15.29 24.47
CA ALA A 788 -23.66 -15.32 23.41
C ALA A 788 -23.21 -16.21 22.24
N ILE A 789 -21.92 -16.20 21.89
CA ILE A 789 -21.32 -17.12 20.91
C ILE A 789 -21.52 -18.58 21.33
N ALA A 790 -21.26 -18.90 22.59
CA ALA A 790 -21.44 -20.26 23.11
C ALA A 790 -22.91 -20.72 23.02
N VAL A 791 -23.87 -19.85 23.31
CA VAL A 791 -25.30 -20.17 23.22
C VAL A 791 -25.75 -20.36 21.77
N ALA A 792 -25.30 -19.50 20.85
CA ALA A 792 -25.59 -19.68 19.42
C ALA A 792 -24.98 -20.98 18.88
N MET A 793 -23.76 -21.32 19.29
CA MET A 793 -23.11 -22.57 18.92
C MET A 793 -23.85 -23.80 19.44
N LEU A 794 -24.32 -23.76 20.69
CA LEU A 794 -25.13 -24.83 21.27
C LEU A 794 -26.48 -24.97 20.58
N SER A 795 -27.14 -23.85 20.27
CA SER A 795 -28.36 -23.80 19.47
C SER A 795 -28.16 -24.47 18.11
N ALA A 796 -27.08 -24.15 17.40
CA ALA A 796 -26.76 -24.73 16.10
C ALA A 796 -26.46 -26.25 16.17
N PHE A 797 -25.77 -26.71 17.22
CA PHE A 797 -25.49 -28.14 17.41
C PHE A 797 -26.73 -28.96 17.76
N LEU A 798 -27.63 -28.40 18.57
CA LEU A 798 -28.86 -29.07 19.00
C LEU A 798 -30.03 -28.86 18.04
N ASN A 799 -29.89 -27.94 17.09
CA ASN A 799 -30.95 -27.47 16.20
C ASN A 799 -32.18 -26.96 16.98
N VAL A 800 -31.95 -26.08 17.96
CA VAL A 800 -32.98 -25.53 18.86
C VAL A 800 -33.03 -24.01 18.73
N GLU A 801 -34.22 -23.44 18.68
CA GLU A 801 -34.43 -21.99 18.54
C GLU A 801 -34.06 -21.22 19.82
N VAL A 802 -33.55 -20.01 19.64
CA VAL A 802 -33.16 -19.09 20.71
C VAL A 802 -34.24 -18.02 20.90
N ASP A 803 -34.58 -17.69 22.16
CA ASP A 803 -35.49 -16.60 22.50
C ASP A 803 -34.88 -15.24 22.07
N PRO A 804 -35.52 -14.55 21.10
CA PRO A 804 -34.99 -13.31 20.55
C PRO A 804 -35.17 -12.11 21.48
N THR A 805 -35.83 -12.25 22.64
CA THR A 805 -36.01 -11.18 23.63
C THR A 805 -34.91 -11.14 24.69
N VAL A 806 -34.03 -12.14 24.72
CA VAL A 806 -32.92 -12.24 25.68
C VAL A 806 -31.67 -11.57 25.12
N VAL A 807 -31.01 -10.75 25.93
CA VAL A 807 -29.69 -10.16 25.63
C VAL A 807 -28.67 -10.60 26.68
N MET A 808 -27.42 -10.79 26.26
CA MET A 808 -26.40 -11.41 27.11
C MET A 808 -25.08 -10.63 27.13
N THR A 809 -24.37 -10.69 28.25
CA THR A 809 -22.97 -10.25 28.36
C THR A 809 -22.18 -11.26 29.19
N GLY A 810 -20.91 -11.50 28.84
CA GLY A 810 -20.05 -12.40 29.61
C GLY A 810 -18.98 -13.06 28.76
N ALA A 811 -17.86 -13.41 29.37
CA ALA A 811 -16.88 -14.33 28.78
C ALA A 811 -17.15 -15.76 29.24
N ILE A 812 -16.96 -16.73 28.36
CA ILE A 812 -17.02 -18.15 28.72
C ILE A 812 -15.59 -18.69 28.80
N THR A 813 -15.30 -19.51 29.81
CA THR A 813 -14.03 -20.24 29.90
C THR A 813 -14.21 -21.68 29.40
N ALA A 814 -13.12 -22.37 29.08
CA ALA A 814 -13.15 -23.79 28.74
C ALA A 814 -13.77 -24.71 29.84
N ARG A 815 -13.88 -24.21 31.08
CA ARG A 815 -14.55 -24.90 32.20
C ARG A 815 -16.07 -24.64 32.27
N GLY A 816 -16.60 -23.74 31.45
CA GLY A 816 -18.03 -23.39 31.45
C GLY A 816 -18.44 -22.34 32.47
N GLU A 817 -17.46 -21.68 33.10
CA GLU A 817 -17.72 -20.57 34.01
C GLU A 817 -17.99 -19.30 33.19
N VAL A 818 -18.96 -18.51 33.64
CA VAL A 818 -19.26 -17.20 33.06
C VAL A 818 -18.47 -16.15 33.82
N TRP A 819 -17.38 -15.67 33.20
CA TRP A 819 -16.48 -14.69 33.80
C TRP A 819 -16.93 -13.25 33.52
N PRO A 820 -16.69 -12.36 34.50
CA PRO A 820 -16.92 -10.95 34.32
C PRO A 820 -16.03 -10.38 33.21
N VAL A 821 -16.60 -9.45 32.47
CA VAL A 821 -15.93 -8.67 31.41
C VAL A 821 -16.10 -7.21 31.75
N GLY A 822 -15.00 -6.45 31.68
CA GLY A 822 -14.91 -5.08 32.21
C GLY A 822 -16.09 -4.15 31.85
N GLY A 823 -16.37 -3.22 32.76
CA GLY A 823 -17.29 -2.10 32.58
C GLY A 823 -18.74 -2.39 32.94
N LEU A 824 -19.10 -2.24 34.22
CA LEU A 824 -20.48 -1.91 34.68
C LEU A 824 -20.52 -0.82 35.77
N ASP A 825 -19.35 -0.33 36.18
CA ASP A 825 -19.10 0.92 36.87
C ASP A 825 -19.39 2.13 35.96
N TYR A 826 -19.31 3.39 36.43
CA TYR A 826 -19.63 4.60 35.64
C TYR A 826 -18.93 4.71 34.26
N ARG A 827 -17.90 3.88 34.03
CA ARG A 827 -17.15 3.73 32.77
C ARG A 827 -17.71 2.64 31.83
N GLY A 828 -18.70 1.86 32.24
CA GLY A 828 -19.31 0.72 31.53
C GLY A 828 -20.79 0.89 31.19
N MET A 829 -21.32 2.11 31.36
CA MET A 829 -22.72 2.45 31.10
C MET A 829 -23.18 2.09 29.68
N GLY A 830 -22.27 2.05 28.70
CA GLY A 830 -22.58 1.71 27.31
C GLY A 830 -23.27 0.34 27.11
N LYS A 831 -22.94 -0.69 27.91
CA LYS A 831 -23.60 -2.02 27.80
C LYS A 831 -25.02 -1.99 28.35
N ILE A 832 -25.21 -1.30 29.47
CA ILE A 832 -26.54 -1.12 30.07
C ILE A 832 -27.39 -0.22 29.17
N GLU A 833 -26.79 0.84 28.60
CA GLU A 833 -27.42 1.72 27.61
C GLU A 833 -27.83 0.97 26.33
N ALA A 834 -27.04 -0.01 25.88
CA ALA A 834 -27.40 -0.90 24.77
C ALA A 834 -28.67 -1.70 25.08
N ALA A 835 -28.76 -2.29 26.28
CA ALA A 835 -29.97 -2.98 26.73
C ALA A 835 -31.16 -2.02 26.94
N LEU A 836 -30.91 -0.81 27.45
CA LEU A 836 -31.90 0.24 27.66
C LEU A 836 -32.34 0.95 26.38
N SER A 837 -31.59 0.88 25.28
CA SER A 837 -31.98 1.39 23.97
C SER A 837 -32.72 0.36 23.12
N ASP A 838 -32.51 -0.94 23.37
CA ASP A 838 -33.13 -2.01 22.59
C ASP A 838 -34.63 -2.17 22.89
N ARG A 839 -35.50 -2.13 21.87
CA ARG A 839 -36.96 -2.17 22.04
C ARG A 839 -37.52 -3.56 22.41
N TYR A 840 -36.76 -4.63 22.18
CA TYR A 840 -37.22 -6.02 22.26
C TYR A 840 -36.68 -6.78 23.47
N ALA A 841 -35.63 -6.26 24.12
CA ALA A 841 -35.03 -6.84 25.29
C ALA A 841 -36.07 -6.93 26.43
N ARG A 842 -36.29 -8.14 26.92
CA ARG A 842 -37.12 -8.44 28.10
C ARG A 842 -36.33 -9.12 29.21
N LYS A 843 -35.28 -9.86 28.86
CA LYS A 843 -34.36 -10.50 29.79
C LYS A 843 -32.93 -10.07 29.49
N LEU A 844 -32.15 -9.80 30.55
CA LEU A 844 -30.73 -9.49 30.47
C LEU A 844 -29.93 -10.48 31.31
N ILE A 845 -29.16 -11.34 30.66
CA ILE A 845 -28.28 -12.31 31.32
C ILE A 845 -26.92 -11.67 31.57
N ILE A 846 -26.48 -11.71 32.83
CA ILE A 846 -25.22 -11.10 33.24
C ILE A 846 -24.44 -12.01 34.20
N PRO A 847 -23.11 -11.93 34.24
CA PRO A 847 -22.31 -12.72 35.18
C PRO A 847 -22.65 -12.35 36.63
N MET A 848 -22.74 -13.33 37.54
CA MET A 848 -23.08 -13.08 38.96
C MET A 848 -22.17 -12.00 39.61
N TYR A 849 -20.88 -12.04 39.30
CA TYR A 849 -19.91 -11.03 39.77
C TYR A 849 -20.26 -9.60 39.33
N ASN A 850 -20.74 -9.44 38.10
CA ASN A 850 -21.19 -8.17 37.55
C ASN A 850 -22.49 -7.69 38.22
N TYR A 851 -23.38 -8.62 38.58
CA TYR A 851 -24.65 -8.33 39.25
C TYR A 851 -24.47 -7.87 40.70
N GLU A 852 -23.58 -8.52 41.46
CA GLU A 852 -23.29 -8.13 42.84
C GLU A 852 -22.75 -6.70 42.96
N ARG A 853 -22.04 -6.22 41.93
CA ARG A 853 -21.50 -4.85 41.85
C ARG A 853 -22.48 -3.82 41.28
N LEU A 854 -23.57 -4.28 40.67
CA LEU A 854 -24.61 -3.45 40.07
C LEU A 854 -25.53 -2.82 41.14
N ARG A 855 -25.63 -3.46 42.32
CA ARG A 855 -26.48 -3.06 43.46
C ARG A 855 -26.11 -1.72 44.12
N GLY A 856 -25.03 -1.08 43.69
CA GLY A 856 -24.58 0.23 44.18
C GLY A 856 -25.06 1.46 43.38
N PHE A 857 -25.72 1.27 42.23
CA PHE A 857 -26.11 2.34 41.29
C PHE A 857 -27.61 2.25 40.90
N ASP A 858 -28.25 3.38 40.53
CA ASP A 858 -29.68 3.45 40.11
C ASP A 858 -30.01 2.67 38.81
N THR A 859 -29.03 2.00 38.20
CA THR A 859 -29.17 1.24 36.94
C THR A 859 -30.09 0.02 37.04
N GLU A 860 -30.16 -0.64 38.20
CA GLU A 860 -31.08 -1.77 38.42
C GLU A 860 -32.55 -1.31 38.38
N LYS A 861 -32.84 -0.11 38.92
CA LYS A 861 -34.15 0.52 38.82
C LYS A 861 -34.49 0.86 37.38
N MET A 862 -33.56 1.47 36.62
CA MET A 862 -33.79 1.85 35.22
C MET A 862 -34.13 0.65 34.32
N LEU A 863 -33.45 -0.49 34.50
CA LEU A 863 -33.75 -1.72 33.76
C LEU A 863 -35.11 -2.30 34.14
N THR A 864 -35.46 -2.26 35.43
CA THR A 864 -36.75 -2.73 35.94
C THR A 864 -37.91 -1.83 35.49
N GLU A 865 -37.73 -0.50 35.49
CA GLU A 865 -38.70 0.49 34.98
C GLU A 865 -39.00 0.29 33.49
N LYS A 866 -38.01 -0.18 32.72
CA LYS A 866 -38.18 -0.55 31.30
C LYS A 866 -38.82 -1.94 31.11
N GLY A 867 -39.02 -2.70 32.20
CA GLY A 867 -39.55 -4.07 32.15
C GLY A 867 -38.53 -5.11 31.66
N ILE A 868 -37.23 -4.89 31.91
CA ILE A 868 -36.16 -5.86 31.64
C ILE A 868 -35.82 -6.61 32.93
N THR A 869 -36.01 -7.93 32.95
CA THR A 869 -35.62 -8.79 34.06
C THR A 869 -34.15 -9.15 33.98
N ILE A 870 -33.39 -8.88 35.04
CA ILE A 870 -31.96 -9.21 35.14
C ILE A 870 -31.83 -10.64 35.67
N ILE A 871 -31.08 -11.48 34.96
CA ILE A 871 -30.83 -12.87 35.31
C ILE A 871 -29.32 -13.06 35.57
N PRO A 872 -28.89 -13.15 36.84
CA PRO A 872 -27.49 -13.41 37.14
C PRO A 872 -27.15 -14.89 36.96
N VAL A 873 -26.05 -15.18 36.27
CA VAL A 873 -25.58 -16.56 36.01
C VAL A 873 -24.13 -16.75 36.43
N GLN A 874 -23.78 -17.95 36.90
CA GLN A 874 -22.40 -18.35 37.19
C GLN A 874 -21.87 -19.32 36.13
N THR A 875 -22.75 -20.11 35.53
CA THR A 875 -22.37 -21.14 34.56
C THR A 875 -23.02 -20.96 33.20
N PHE A 876 -22.34 -21.41 32.15
CA PHE A 876 -22.85 -21.37 30.77
C PHE A 876 -24.19 -22.11 30.62
N ILE A 877 -24.36 -23.22 31.35
CA ILE A 877 -25.59 -24.01 31.30
C ILE A 877 -26.79 -23.24 31.84
N GLU A 878 -26.63 -22.49 32.93
CA GLU A 878 -27.70 -21.64 33.47
C GLU A 878 -28.15 -20.61 32.44
N ALA A 879 -27.20 -19.99 31.74
CA ALA A 879 -27.51 -19.07 30.66
C ALA A 879 -28.22 -19.76 29.49
N ALA A 880 -27.77 -20.95 29.10
CA ALA A 880 -28.36 -21.69 27.98
C ALA A 880 -29.81 -22.12 28.24
N VAL A 881 -30.16 -22.55 29.47
CA VAL A 881 -31.53 -22.93 29.85
C VAL A 881 -32.49 -21.73 29.77
N GLU A 882 -32.02 -20.53 30.11
CA GLU A 882 -32.84 -19.31 30.06
C GLU A 882 -33.06 -18.76 28.64
N VAL A 883 -32.20 -19.16 27.69
CA VAL A 883 -32.16 -18.60 26.32
C VAL A 883 -32.73 -19.57 25.29
N LEU A 884 -32.46 -20.87 25.41
CA LEU A 884 -32.92 -21.87 24.45
C LEU A 884 -34.38 -22.23 24.69
N LEU A 885 -35.20 -22.14 23.66
CA LEU A 885 -36.62 -22.51 23.74
C LEU A 885 -36.76 -24.04 23.82
N GLY A 886 -37.59 -24.52 24.74
CA GLY A 886 -37.89 -25.96 24.87
C GLY A 886 -37.07 -26.71 25.92
N PHE A 887 -36.27 -26.01 26.73
CA PHE A 887 -35.62 -26.59 27.91
C PHE A 887 -36.10 -25.91 29.18
N SER A 888 -36.58 -26.68 30.15
CA SER A 888 -37.06 -26.17 31.44
C SER A 888 -36.10 -26.47 32.60
N SER A 889 -35.12 -27.38 32.39
CA SER A 889 -34.11 -27.70 33.39
C SER A 889 -32.75 -28.06 32.78
N LYS A 890 -31.72 -27.98 33.64
CA LYS A 890 -30.34 -28.39 33.31
C LYS A 890 -30.26 -29.87 32.93
N GLU A 891 -31.02 -30.75 33.59
CA GLU A 891 -31.03 -32.18 33.27
C GLU A 891 -31.58 -32.46 31.86
N GLU A 892 -32.58 -31.68 31.43
CA GLU A 892 -33.20 -31.81 30.11
C GLU A 892 -32.24 -31.41 28.99
N LEU A 893 -31.54 -30.28 29.15
CA LEU A 893 -30.53 -29.80 28.20
C LEU A 893 -29.35 -30.79 28.09
N MET A 894 -28.85 -31.27 29.23
CA MET A 894 -27.78 -32.28 29.27
C MET A 894 -28.23 -33.63 28.69
N GLY A 895 -29.51 -33.99 28.90
CA GLY A 895 -30.13 -35.16 28.31
C GLY A 895 -30.21 -35.06 26.78
N SER A 896 -30.56 -33.90 26.23
CA SER A 896 -30.63 -33.65 24.78
C SER A 896 -29.26 -33.64 24.11
N LEU A 897 -28.27 -33.00 24.75
CA LEU A 897 -26.84 -33.05 24.37
C LEU A 897 -26.33 -34.49 24.23
N ARG A 898 -26.79 -35.40 25.11
CA ARG A 898 -26.40 -36.82 25.10
C ARG A 898 -27.26 -37.68 24.16
N LYS A 899 -28.54 -37.37 23.97
CA LYS A 899 -29.49 -38.23 23.22
C LYS A 899 -29.57 -37.92 21.72
N GLY A 900 -29.38 -36.69 21.28
CA GLY A 900 -29.48 -36.26 19.87
C GLY A 900 -30.89 -36.37 19.28
N LEU A 901 -31.44 -35.26 18.77
CA LEU A 901 -32.61 -35.30 17.90
C LEU A 901 -32.19 -35.70 16.47
N PRO A 902 -33.06 -36.39 15.70
CA PRO A 902 -32.73 -36.90 14.39
C PRO A 902 -32.54 -35.77 13.39
N ALA A 903 -31.52 -35.92 12.55
CA ALA A 903 -31.26 -35.04 11.41
C ALA A 903 -32.52 -34.87 10.55
N GLN A 904 -33.06 -33.66 10.48
CA GLN A 904 -33.90 -33.24 9.37
C GLN A 904 -33.12 -32.23 8.53
N ALA A 905 -32.98 -32.59 7.26
CA ALA A 905 -32.32 -31.85 6.20
C ALA A 905 -33.13 -30.61 5.80
N VAL A 906 -32.47 -29.47 5.53
CA VAL A 906 -32.11 -28.95 4.20
C VAL A 906 -31.16 -27.77 4.40
#